data_AF-A0A4Z0NMX9-F1
#
_entry.id   AF-A0A4Z0NMX9-F1
#
_cell.length_a   1.000
_cell.length_b   1.000
_cell.length_c   1.000
_cell.angle_alpha   90.00
_cell.angle_beta   90.00
_cell.angle_gamma   90.00
#
_symmetry.space_group_name_H-M   'P 1'
#
loop_
_entity.id
_entity.type
_entity.pdbx_description
1 polymer ?
#
loop_
_entity_poly.entity_id
_entity_poly.type
_entity_poly.pdbx_seq_one_letter_code
_entity_poly.pdbx_strand_id
1 'polypeptide(L)'
;MSRILIAVTHLLGAGHLTRAAALARAFAGAGHAVTLVSGGLPAGLPAALARLDGIRLVQLPPVRITGTAFTALLDPDGAPVTPERLAARRDALLAAFAEAAPEAVITELYPFGRRVLAPEFEALVAAVQAARPRPLLLASIRDILATPSRPERIAATQARLAAYDAVLVHGDPAFLPLEASWPVEAEVARRLRYTGYVDEAEAGLRPSGPRAGLVVSGGSSAAGLPLQEAAVAAAALTPGLSWRILVGRAVPEPAFAALQAAAPANAVVERARPDFRALLGEAALSVSQAGYNTVLDLLQSGCPALLVPFEAGHETEQRLRAETLAAHGLARVLPESALTAESLAAAVLSAPPPATGHAIARDGARRSVAIVEEMLEGAETGLQRSKPTHSPSPLWGGARGGGGAACGSAVPPAPPPPLTPPHKGEGKVLYLHASPDFTLLTEALARAADAGRTVDLWWRDDDATAHTPALDRLLALAARTGWPVALAAVPGRAEPSLAARLTDEAGIDLLVHGLTHANRAPANARKAEFGPHRPLAALRSDAAEALRLAQARLGPRLLPVLVPPWNRIAPELPEALPALGYRGLSAAAPHPAVAGLAQAHAAVDPVAWRAGGGLADPEIVIARAARAVQEGGPVGLLTHHLVQDDATWDFCERLLDRLAADAATHRAGRISRAAALFAPAASPVSQTDPIFREDPGTPREDSTASG
;
A
#
# COMPACT_ATOMS: atom_id res chain seq x y z
N MET A 1 6.35 42.80 -7.66
CA MET A 1 6.15 41.62 -8.54
C MET A 1 7.31 40.68 -8.33
N SER A 2 7.10 39.61 -7.57
CA SER A 2 8.15 38.62 -7.27
C SER A 2 8.06 37.38 -8.17
N ARG A 3 9.18 36.67 -8.34
CA ARG A 3 9.24 35.41 -9.10
C ARG A 3 9.12 34.20 -8.16
N ILE A 4 8.14 33.32 -8.41
CA ILE A 4 7.82 32.18 -7.56
C ILE A 4 8.01 30.88 -8.35
N LEU A 5 8.72 29.91 -7.78
CA LEU A 5 8.82 28.55 -8.33
C LEU A 5 8.13 27.55 -7.41
N ILE A 6 7.21 26.76 -7.95
CA ILE A 6 6.53 25.69 -7.21
C ILE A 6 6.92 24.36 -7.84
N ALA A 7 7.55 23.46 -7.09
CA ALA A 7 8.00 22.15 -7.55
C ALA A 7 7.14 21.03 -6.93
N VAL A 8 6.48 20.25 -7.78
CA VAL A 8 5.62 19.13 -7.39
C VAL A 8 5.91 17.88 -8.23
N THR A 9 6.06 16.74 -7.58
CA THR A 9 6.04 15.43 -8.26
C THR A 9 4.95 14.58 -7.63
N HIS A 10 3.83 14.37 -8.33
CA HIS A 10 2.83 13.37 -7.94
C HIS A 10 3.22 11.99 -8.50
N LEU A 11 3.16 10.96 -7.66
CA LEU A 11 3.48 9.58 -8.06
C LEU A 11 2.22 8.73 -8.33
N LEU A 12 1.11 9.09 -7.68
CA LEU A 12 -0.18 8.44 -7.78
C LEU A 12 -1.28 9.52 -7.64
N GLY A 13 -2.26 9.50 -8.55
CA GLY A 13 -3.34 10.50 -8.59
C GLY A 13 -2.88 11.93 -8.88
N ALA A 14 -3.83 12.84 -9.11
CA ALA A 14 -3.56 14.24 -9.47
C ALA A 14 -3.70 15.24 -8.30
N GLY A 15 -3.98 14.77 -7.08
CA GLY A 15 -4.35 15.64 -5.95
C GLY A 15 -3.24 16.62 -5.52
N HIS A 16 -1.98 16.18 -5.51
CA HIS A 16 -0.83 17.04 -5.20
C HIS A 16 -0.65 18.14 -6.25
N LEU A 17 -0.71 17.78 -7.54
CA LEU A 17 -0.61 18.74 -8.62
C LEU A 17 -1.78 19.73 -8.65
N THR A 18 -3.00 19.27 -8.37
CA THR A 18 -4.19 20.14 -8.32
C THR A 18 -4.02 21.25 -7.30
N ARG A 19 -3.54 20.94 -6.08
CA ARG A 19 -3.24 21.96 -5.06
C ARG A 19 -2.06 22.86 -5.46
N ALA A 20 -0.99 22.30 -6.02
CA ALA A 20 0.14 23.11 -6.46
C ALA A 20 -0.27 24.10 -7.57
N ALA A 21 -1.15 23.68 -8.49
CA ALA A 21 -1.75 24.54 -9.50
C ALA A 21 -2.66 25.62 -8.87
N ALA A 22 -3.38 25.28 -7.79
CA ALA A 22 -4.18 26.25 -7.03
C ALA A 22 -3.34 27.38 -6.44
N LEU A 23 -2.24 27.01 -5.80
CA LEU A 23 -1.27 27.99 -5.29
C LEU A 23 -0.69 28.81 -6.43
N ALA A 24 -0.30 28.16 -7.53
CA ALA A 24 0.26 28.85 -8.70
C ALA A 24 -0.72 29.90 -9.26
N ARG A 25 -2.01 29.58 -9.36
CA ARG A 25 -3.06 30.53 -9.76
C ARG A 25 -3.25 31.67 -8.77
N ALA A 26 -3.21 31.40 -7.47
CA ALA A 26 -3.32 32.46 -6.46
C ALA A 26 -2.14 33.44 -6.55
N PHE A 27 -0.91 32.95 -6.70
CA PHE A 27 0.26 33.81 -6.90
C PHE A 27 0.19 34.59 -8.22
N ALA A 28 -0.18 33.94 -9.33
CA ALA A 28 -0.34 34.63 -10.61
C ALA A 28 -1.44 35.69 -10.56
N GLY A 29 -2.57 35.40 -9.91
CA GLY A 29 -3.68 36.32 -9.70
C GLY A 29 -3.33 37.53 -8.81
N ALA A 30 -2.36 37.37 -7.91
CA ALA A 30 -1.78 38.48 -7.13
C ALA A 30 -0.68 39.26 -7.91
N GLY A 31 -0.41 38.89 -9.16
CA GLY A 31 0.54 39.58 -10.03
C GLY A 31 1.98 39.10 -9.94
N HIS A 32 2.24 37.92 -9.37
CA HIS A 32 3.57 37.30 -9.38
C HIS A 32 3.85 36.55 -10.69
N ALA A 33 5.13 36.47 -11.07
CA ALA A 33 5.54 35.56 -12.14
C ALA A 33 5.75 34.16 -11.57
N VAL A 34 5.02 33.17 -12.08
CA VAL A 34 5.00 31.82 -11.50
C VAL A 34 5.55 30.78 -12.48
N THR A 35 6.48 29.96 -12.00
CA THR A 35 6.91 28.73 -12.67
C THR A 35 6.42 27.52 -11.87
N LEU A 36 5.56 26.70 -12.48
CA LEU A 36 5.10 25.44 -11.91
C LEU A 36 5.89 24.28 -12.54
N VAL A 37 6.66 23.56 -11.74
CA VAL A 37 7.41 22.38 -12.18
C VAL A 37 6.62 21.11 -11.80
N SER A 38 6.28 20.29 -12.80
CA SER A 38 5.53 19.04 -12.64
C SER A 38 6.41 17.84 -12.96
N GLY A 39 6.52 16.89 -12.03
CA GLY A 39 7.31 15.67 -12.22
C GLY A 39 6.52 14.37 -12.41
N GLY A 40 5.22 14.36 -12.19
CA GLY A 40 4.37 13.17 -12.37
C GLY A 40 3.87 12.99 -13.80
N LEU A 41 3.06 11.95 -14.03
CA LEU A 41 2.42 11.73 -15.34
C LEU A 41 1.52 12.91 -15.74
N PRO A 42 1.49 13.26 -17.04
CA PRO A 42 0.58 14.27 -17.56
C PRO A 42 -0.86 13.78 -17.85
N ALA A 43 -1.16 12.47 -17.73
CA ALA A 43 -2.52 11.99 -17.94
C ALA A 43 -3.44 12.37 -16.76
N GLY A 44 -4.57 13.02 -17.03
CA GLY A 44 -5.49 13.61 -16.02
C GLY A 44 -5.40 15.14 -15.87
N LEU A 45 -4.49 15.77 -16.63
CA LEU A 45 -4.22 17.21 -16.63
C LEU A 45 -5.29 18.18 -17.20
N PRO A 46 -6.27 17.81 -18.06
CA PRO A 46 -7.06 18.82 -18.78
C PRO A 46 -7.77 19.84 -17.89
N ALA A 47 -8.34 19.42 -16.74
CA ALA A 47 -9.04 20.35 -15.84
C ALA A 47 -8.09 21.19 -14.96
N ALA A 48 -6.99 20.60 -14.48
CA ALA A 48 -6.02 21.29 -13.61
C ALA A 48 -5.17 22.31 -14.38
N LEU A 49 -4.91 22.05 -15.67
CA LEU A 49 -4.14 22.94 -16.56
C LEU A 49 -5.00 23.85 -17.45
N ALA A 50 -6.32 23.67 -17.53
CA ALA A 50 -7.21 24.50 -18.35
C ALA A 50 -7.16 26.00 -18.01
N ARG A 51 -6.55 26.37 -16.87
CA ARG A 51 -6.43 27.75 -16.38
C ARG A 51 -5.01 28.02 -15.86
N LEU A 52 -4.00 27.88 -16.72
CA LEU A 52 -2.62 28.27 -16.41
C LEU A 52 -2.19 29.57 -17.12
N ASP A 53 -3.15 30.42 -17.48
CA ASP A 53 -2.83 31.73 -18.04
C ASP A 53 -1.94 32.51 -17.06
N GLY A 54 -0.80 32.99 -17.55
CA GLY A 54 0.21 33.67 -16.72
C GLY A 54 1.12 32.77 -15.89
N ILE A 55 1.03 31.44 -16.02
CA ILE A 55 1.87 30.46 -15.31
C ILE A 55 2.74 29.68 -16.31
N ARG A 56 4.05 29.68 -16.10
CA ARG A 56 4.99 28.86 -16.87
C ARG A 56 5.01 27.44 -16.33
N LEU A 57 4.50 26.47 -17.09
CA LEU A 57 4.60 25.05 -16.75
C LEU A 57 5.89 24.44 -17.28
N VAL A 58 6.65 23.77 -16.42
CA VAL A 58 7.81 22.94 -16.80
C VAL A 58 7.54 21.49 -16.42
N GLN A 59 7.43 20.61 -17.42
CA GLN A 59 7.23 19.18 -17.20
C GLN A 59 8.59 18.46 -17.19
N LEU A 60 8.95 17.85 -16.05
CA LEU A 60 10.11 16.97 -15.96
C LEU A 60 9.81 15.62 -16.63
N PRO A 61 10.83 14.82 -17.02
CA PRO A 61 10.63 13.46 -17.47
C PRO A 61 9.75 12.68 -16.48
N PRO A 62 8.50 12.33 -16.85
CA PRO A 62 7.49 11.89 -15.90
C PRO A 62 7.87 10.57 -15.25
N VAL A 63 7.48 10.41 -13.98
CA VAL A 63 7.58 9.16 -13.23
C VAL A 63 6.26 8.87 -12.52
N ARG A 64 6.01 7.60 -12.24
CA ARG A 64 4.84 7.11 -11.52
C ARG A 64 5.21 5.95 -10.61
N ILE A 65 4.26 5.50 -9.81
CA ILE A 65 4.30 4.19 -9.15
C ILE A 65 3.04 3.41 -9.51
N THR A 66 3.07 2.10 -9.34
CA THR A 66 1.86 1.25 -9.34
C THR A 66 1.56 0.81 -7.91
N GLY A 67 0.29 0.89 -7.52
CA GLY A 67 -0.14 0.54 -6.16
C GLY A 67 0.49 1.43 -5.08
N THR A 68 0.82 0.82 -3.94
CA THR A 68 1.38 1.49 -2.76
C THR A 68 2.90 1.36 -2.65
N ALA A 69 3.57 0.81 -3.68
CA ALA A 69 5.01 0.63 -3.72
C ALA A 69 5.75 1.94 -4.02
N PHE A 70 5.79 2.88 -3.06
CA PHE A 70 6.47 4.18 -3.15
C PHE A 70 8.00 4.10 -3.34
N THR A 71 8.57 2.90 -3.50
CA THR A 71 9.99 2.64 -3.70
C THR A 71 10.38 2.33 -5.15
N ALA A 72 9.45 1.84 -5.98
CA ALA A 72 9.74 1.45 -7.36
C ALA A 72 9.15 2.49 -8.32
N LEU A 73 9.97 3.46 -8.71
CA LEU A 73 9.58 4.44 -9.71
C LEU A 73 9.52 3.76 -11.08
N LEU A 74 8.41 3.98 -11.79
CA LEU A 74 8.19 3.55 -13.16
C LEU A 74 8.13 4.77 -14.08
N ASP A 75 8.54 4.57 -15.33
CA ASP A 75 8.35 5.54 -16.39
C ASP A 75 6.90 5.47 -16.94
N PRO A 76 6.53 6.30 -17.93
CA PRO A 76 5.19 6.27 -18.52
C PRO A 76 4.78 4.90 -19.06
N ASP A 77 5.73 4.18 -19.66
CA ASP A 77 5.52 2.88 -20.29
C ASP A 77 5.45 1.74 -19.26
N GLY A 78 5.77 2.02 -18.00
CA GLY A 78 5.71 1.06 -16.90
C GLY A 78 7.00 0.29 -16.67
N ALA A 79 8.09 0.69 -17.32
CA ALA A 79 9.42 0.14 -17.05
C ALA A 79 10.04 0.81 -15.81
N PRO A 80 10.93 0.12 -15.08
CA PRO A 80 11.68 0.74 -13.99
C PRO A 80 12.45 1.98 -14.43
N VAL A 81 12.36 3.06 -13.66
CA VAL A 81 13.07 4.32 -13.95
C VAL A 81 14.58 4.10 -13.90
N THR A 82 15.27 4.55 -14.94
CA THR A 82 16.73 4.45 -15.04
C THR A 82 17.44 5.59 -14.32
N PRO A 83 18.72 5.41 -13.91
CA PRO A 83 19.54 6.50 -13.37
C PRO A 83 19.64 7.72 -14.29
N GLU A 84 19.67 7.51 -15.61
CA GLU A 84 19.74 8.57 -16.62
C GLU A 84 18.47 9.41 -16.61
N ARG A 85 17.30 8.78 -16.47
CA ARG A 85 16.03 9.50 -16.34
C ARG A 85 15.99 10.32 -15.05
N LEU A 86 16.49 9.79 -13.92
CA LEU A 86 16.59 10.55 -12.66
C LEU A 86 17.56 11.74 -12.79
N ALA A 87 18.69 11.56 -13.47
CA ALA A 87 19.63 12.64 -13.75
C ALA A 87 18.99 13.72 -14.63
N ALA A 88 18.33 13.33 -15.73
CA ALA A 88 17.62 14.25 -16.61
C ALA A 88 16.53 15.06 -15.89
N ARG A 89 15.82 14.44 -14.94
CA ARG A 89 14.83 15.14 -14.10
C ARG A 89 15.47 16.18 -13.20
N ARG A 90 16.54 15.81 -12.49
CA ARG A 90 17.31 16.73 -11.65
C ARG A 90 17.81 17.92 -12.47
N ASP A 91 18.41 17.65 -13.62
CA ASP A 91 19.02 18.69 -14.47
C ASP A 91 17.94 19.61 -15.05
N ALA A 92 16.78 19.09 -15.45
CA ALA A 92 15.63 19.89 -15.88
C ALA A 92 15.04 20.74 -14.74
N LEU A 93 14.98 20.22 -13.52
CA LEU A 93 14.53 20.97 -12.34
C LEU A 93 15.49 22.14 -12.02
N LEU A 94 16.79 21.90 -12.10
CA LEU A 94 17.81 22.94 -11.88
C LEU A 94 17.81 23.99 -12.99
N ALA A 95 17.61 23.57 -14.25
CA ALA A 95 17.44 24.50 -15.37
C ALA A 95 16.21 25.38 -15.19
N ALA A 96 15.08 24.81 -14.77
CA ALA A 96 13.86 25.55 -14.46
C ALA A 96 14.07 26.58 -13.36
N PHE A 97 14.81 26.22 -12.30
CA PHE A 97 15.19 27.12 -11.23
C PHE A 97 16.09 28.26 -11.72
N ALA A 98 17.13 27.94 -12.50
CA ALA A 98 18.06 28.95 -13.02
C ALA A 98 17.35 29.96 -13.96
N GLU A 99 16.50 29.47 -14.85
CA GLU A 99 15.77 30.31 -15.80
C GLU A 99 14.69 31.17 -15.12
N ALA A 100 13.97 30.62 -14.13
CA ALA A 100 12.96 31.36 -13.39
C ALA A 100 13.58 32.42 -12.45
N ALA A 101 14.84 32.25 -12.04
CA ALA A 101 15.54 33.09 -11.07
C ALA A 101 14.65 33.52 -9.89
N PRO A 102 14.01 32.57 -9.18
CA PRO A 102 12.92 32.86 -8.27
C PRO A 102 13.41 33.58 -7.00
N GLU A 103 12.53 34.36 -6.40
CA GLU A 103 12.70 34.95 -5.06
C GLU A 103 12.12 34.04 -3.97
N ALA A 104 11.19 33.14 -4.32
CA ALA A 104 10.71 32.08 -3.44
C ALA A 104 10.55 30.75 -4.19
N VAL A 105 10.92 29.66 -3.52
CA VAL A 105 10.79 28.28 -3.97
C VAL A 105 9.91 27.51 -3.00
N ILE A 106 8.87 26.86 -3.52
CA ILE A 106 7.94 26.02 -2.75
C ILE A 106 8.08 24.58 -3.23
N THR A 107 8.47 23.66 -2.34
CA THR A 107 8.49 22.21 -2.63
C THR A 107 7.25 21.53 -2.04
N GLU A 108 6.50 20.83 -2.88
CA GLU A 108 5.31 20.07 -2.45
C GLU A 108 5.73 18.75 -1.80
N LEU A 109 5.23 18.51 -0.58
CA LEU A 109 5.44 17.34 0.28
C LEU A 109 6.89 17.05 0.71
N TYR A 110 7.91 17.39 -0.08
CA TYR A 110 9.31 17.27 0.34
C TYR A 110 9.66 18.39 1.35
N PRO A 111 10.33 18.12 2.49
CA PRO A 111 11.05 16.88 2.83
C PRO A 111 10.23 15.81 3.58
N PHE A 112 8.96 16.05 3.88
CA PHE A 112 8.09 15.11 4.62
C PHE A 112 7.78 13.82 3.84
N GLY A 113 7.84 13.86 2.51
CA GLY A 113 7.69 12.71 1.63
C GLY A 113 8.67 12.73 0.46
N ARG A 114 8.33 11.98 -0.60
CA ARG A 114 9.13 11.87 -1.85
C ARG A 114 10.58 11.43 -1.64
N ARG A 115 10.84 10.56 -0.66
CA ARG A 115 12.19 10.07 -0.31
C ARG A 115 12.93 9.42 -1.48
N VAL A 116 12.23 8.70 -2.34
CA VAL A 116 12.84 8.10 -3.56
C VAL A 116 13.33 9.13 -4.59
N LEU A 117 12.83 10.36 -4.49
CA LEU A 117 13.23 11.50 -5.30
C LEU A 117 14.09 12.48 -4.50
N ALA A 118 14.58 12.09 -3.32
CA ALA A 118 15.41 12.97 -2.50
C ALA A 118 16.59 13.57 -3.28
N PRO A 119 17.32 12.85 -4.16
CA PRO A 119 18.45 13.44 -4.88
C PRO A 119 18.10 14.66 -5.75
N GLU A 120 16.92 14.69 -6.41
CA GLU A 120 16.53 15.86 -7.22
C GLU A 120 16.15 17.06 -6.34
N PHE A 121 15.43 16.83 -5.24
CA PHE A 121 15.06 17.90 -4.31
C PHE A 121 16.26 18.40 -3.50
N GLU A 122 17.16 17.53 -3.07
CA GLU A 122 18.40 17.92 -2.37
C GLU A 122 19.29 18.79 -3.28
N ALA A 123 19.34 18.48 -4.58
CA ALA A 123 20.02 19.33 -5.56
C ALA A 123 19.35 20.71 -5.70
N LEU A 124 18.02 20.78 -5.74
CA LEU A 124 17.29 22.06 -5.75
C LEU A 124 17.55 22.86 -4.47
N VAL A 125 17.50 22.24 -3.30
CA VAL A 125 17.80 22.88 -2.00
C VAL A 125 19.23 23.45 -2.00
N ALA A 126 20.21 22.68 -2.49
CA ALA A 126 21.59 23.14 -2.61
C ALA A 126 21.72 24.35 -3.57
N ALA A 127 21.01 24.31 -4.71
CA ALA A 127 20.99 25.43 -5.66
C ALA A 127 20.38 26.70 -5.06
N VAL A 128 19.28 26.56 -4.30
CA VAL A 128 18.67 27.67 -3.55
C VAL A 128 19.67 28.26 -2.55
N GLN A 129 20.35 27.42 -1.77
CA GLN A 129 21.35 27.86 -0.79
C GLN A 129 22.57 28.54 -1.43
N ALA A 130 22.95 28.16 -2.65
CA ALA A 130 24.07 28.73 -3.39
C ALA A 130 23.70 30.07 -4.07
N ALA A 131 22.43 30.29 -4.41
CA ALA A 131 21.98 31.49 -5.11
C ALA A 131 22.18 32.78 -4.29
N ARG A 132 22.47 33.89 -4.98
CA ARG A 132 22.67 35.21 -4.37
C ARG A 132 21.88 36.26 -5.17
N PRO A 133 20.91 36.96 -4.55
CA PRO A 133 20.39 36.74 -3.19
C PRO A 133 19.78 35.33 -3.04
N ARG A 134 19.76 34.80 -1.81
CA ARG A 134 19.18 33.47 -1.53
C ARG A 134 17.65 33.58 -1.58
N PRO A 135 16.96 32.81 -2.45
CA PRO A 135 15.50 32.75 -2.45
C PRO A 135 14.97 32.19 -1.13
N LEU A 136 13.74 32.55 -0.75
CA LEU A 136 13.01 31.85 0.30
C LEU A 136 12.79 30.39 -0.11
N LEU A 137 12.97 29.46 0.83
CA LEU A 137 12.71 28.05 0.64
C LEU A 137 11.61 27.56 1.57
N LEU A 138 10.50 27.13 0.99
CA LEU A 138 9.29 26.76 1.70
C LEU A 138 8.88 25.32 1.35
N ALA A 139 8.42 24.56 2.34
CA ALA A 139 7.74 23.30 2.09
C ALA A 139 6.22 23.52 2.11
N SER A 140 5.47 22.80 1.30
CA SER A 140 4.00 22.81 1.29
C SER A 140 3.47 21.42 1.61
N ILE A 141 2.59 21.33 2.62
CA ILE A 141 1.97 20.08 3.07
C ILE A 141 0.46 20.24 3.31
N ARG A 142 -0.26 19.12 3.35
CA ARG A 142 -1.67 19.08 3.77
C ARG A 142 -1.80 19.09 5.29
N ASP A 143 -3.05 19.17 5.74
CA ASP A 143 -3.51 19.02 7.12
C ASP A 143 -2.99 17.75 7.82
N ILE A 144 -2.92 16.62 7.11
CA ILE A 144 -2.47 15.33 7.66
C ILE A 144 -1.26 14.82 6.88
N LEU A 145 -0.27 14.33 7.64
CA LEU A 145 0.85 13.56 7.12
C LEU A 145 0.81 12.12 7.61
N ALA A 146 1.16 11.18 6.73
CA ALA A 146 1.43 9.82 7.14
C ALA A 146 2.75 9.75 7.92
N THR A 147 2.66 9.52 9.24
CA THR A 147 3.83 9.34 10.09
C THR A 147 4.56 8.04 9.72
N PRO A 148 5.88 8.10 9.41
CA PRO A 148 6.66 6.90 9.21
C PRO A 148 6.71 6.07 10.49
N SER A 149 6.53 4.75 10.38
CA SER A 149 6.65 3.83 11.51
C SER A 149 8.05 3.79 12.16
N ARG A 150 9.05 4.38 11.50
CA ARG A 150 10.46 4.35 11.93
C ARG A 150 10.94 5.73 12.40
N PRO A 151 11.37 5.89 13.67
CA PRO A 151 11.83 7.16 14.24
C PRO A 151 12.96 7.83 13.45
N GLU A 152 13.90 7.06 12.89
CA GLU A 152 15.03 7.62 12.14
C GLU A 152 14.57 8.39 10.88
N ARG A 153 13.40 8.03 10.31
CA ARG A 153 12.84 8.75 9.15
C ARG A 153 12.25 10.10 9.55
N ILE A 154 11.73 10.21 10.77
CA ILE A 154 11.23 11.47 11.33
C ILE A 154 12.42 12.39 11.58
N ALA A 155 13.47 11.89 12.26
CA ALA A 155 14.70 12.63 12.51
C ALA A 155 15.37 13.11 11.20
N ALA A 156 15.45 12.25 10.18
CA ALA A 156 15.99 12.63 8.87
C ALA A 156 15.14 13.67 8.12
N THR A 157 13.83 13.74 8.41
CA THR A 157 12.94 14.78 7.86
C THR A 157 13.20 16.11 8.58
N GLN A 158 13.28 16.09 9.91
CA GLN A 158 13.59 17.26 10.73
C GLN A 158 14.96 17.85 10.39
N ALA A 159 15.98 17.01 10.18
CA ALA A 159 17.30 17.46 9.77
C ALA A 159 17.27 18.21 8.42
N ARG A 160 16.48 17.73 7.45
CA ARG A 160 16.30 18.41 6.15
C ARG A 160 15.54 19.73 6.27
N LEU A 161 14.59 19.82 7.20
CA LEU A 161 13.84 21.05 7.47
C LEU A 161 14.73 22.21 7.95
N ALA A 162 15.94 21.95 8.44
CA ALA A 162 16.88 23.00 8.82
C ALA A 162 17.26 23.93 7.64
N ALA A 163 17.16 23.45 6.39
CA ALA A 163 17.39 24.24 5.19
C ALA A 163 16.20 25.14 4.81
N TYR A 164 15.01 24.88 5.36
CA TYR A 164 13.76 25.54 5.03
C TYR A 164 13.47 26.73 5.95
N ASP A 165 12.93 27.79 5.36
CA ASP A 165 12.54 29.01 6.06
C ASP A 165 11.19 28.85 6.77
N ALA A 166 10.24 28.17 6.13
CA ALA A 166 8.94 27.83 6.73
C ALA A 166 8.28 26.63 6.03
N VAL A 167 7.23 26.12 6.67
CA VAL A 167 6.35 25.07 6.17
C VAL A 167 4.93 25.61 6.08
N LEU A 168 4.40 25.72 4.88
CA LEU A 168 3.01 26.06 4.61
C LEU A 168 2.14 24.83 4.90
N VAL A 169 1.32 24.90 5.95
CA VAL A 169 0.40 23.83 6.34
C VAL A 169 -1.00 24.19 5.85
N HIS A 170 -1.48 23.45 4.84
CA HIS A 170 -2.80 23.64 4.26
C HIS A 170 -3.87 22.96 5.10
N GLY A 171 -4.15 23.57 6.25
CA GLY A 171 -5.14 23.18 7.23
C GLY A 171 -5.35 24.30 8.25
N ASP A 172 -6.27 24.08 9.19
CA ASP A 172 -6.58 25.01 10.27
C ASP A 172 -6.18 24.38 11.61
N PRO A 173 -5.29 24.99 12.41
CA PRO A 173 -4.81 24.41 13.65
C PRO A 173 -5.89 24.34 14.74
N ALA A 174 -6.94 25.17 14.66
CA ALA A 174 -8.08 25.09 15.58
C ALA A 174 -9.00 23.90 15.24
N PHE A 175 -8.91 23.39 14.02
CA PHE A 175 -9.69 22.24 13.57
C PHE A 175 -8.89 20.93 13.67
N LEU A 176 -7.73 20.87 13.02
CA LEU A 176 -6.83 19.72 13.04
C LEU A 176 -5.37 20.19 13.02
N PRO A 177 -4.71 20.28 14.19
CA PRO A 177 -3.31 20.67 14.24
C PRO A 177 -2.42 19.55 13.69
N LEU A 178 -1.28 19.92 13.09
CA LEU A 178 -0.34 18.99 12.46
C LEU A 178 0.18 17.94 13.45
N GLU A 179 0.40 18.31 14.72
CA GLU A 179 0.78 17.41 15.80
C GLU A 179 -0.16 16.21 16.02
N ALA A 180 -1.41 16.27 15.54
CA ALA A 180 -2.32 15.13 15.56
C ALA A 180 -1.89 13.99 14.61
N SER A 181 -1.04 14.29 13.62
CA SER A 181 -0.62 13.34 12.59
C SER A 181 0.89 13.22 12.40
N TRP A 182 1.68 14.15 12.92
CA TRP A 182 3.13 14.21 12.76
C TRP A 182 3.82 14.75 14.02
N PRO A 183 4.96 14.22 14.47
CA PRO A 183 5.68 14.78 15.62
C PRO A 183 6.18 16.22 15.37
N VAL A 184 5.61 17.18 16.09
CA VAL A 184 6.00 18.60 16.01
C VAL A 184 6.76 19.00 17.26
N GLU A 185 8.09 19.08 17.13
CA GLU A 185 8.96 19.66 18.17
C GLU A 185 8.97 21.19 18.10
N ALA A 186 9.44 21.85 19.16
CA ALA A 186 9.43 23.32 19.26
C ALA A 186 10.08 24.02 18.06
N GLU A 187 11.14 23.43 17.49
CA GLU A 187 11.85 23.99 16.34
C GLU A 187 11.07 23.83 15.02
N VAL A 188 10.32 22.73 14.87
CA VAL A 188 9.39 22.54 13.75
C VAL A 188 8.20 23.48 13.90
N ALA A 189 7.63 23.58 15.11
CA ALA A 189 6.49 24.46 15.41
C ALA A 189 6.75 25.91 14.99
N ARG A 190 7.96 26.44 15.24
CA ARG A 190 8.36 27.81 14.85
C ARG A 190 8.36 28.04 13.33
N ARG A 191 8.53 26.99 12.53
CA ARG A 191 8.51 27.06 11.05
C ARG A 191 7.13 26.86 10.46
N LEU A 192 6.17 26.33 11.21
CA LEU A 192 4.82 26.11 10.69
C LEU A 192 4.13 27.45 10.42
N ARG A 193 3.49 27.53 9.27
CA ARG A 193 2.64 28.64 8.84
C ARG A 193 1.35 28.03 8.32
N TYR A 194 0.33 28.00 9.17
CA TYR A 194 -0.99 27.51 8.77
C TYR A 194 -1.64 28.49 7.80
N THR A 195 -2.10 27.97 6.67
CA THR A 195 -2.70 28.78 5.62
C THR A 195 -4.22 28.74 5.69
N GLY A 196 -4.81 27.76 6.37
CA GLY A 196 -6.16 27.31 6.08
C GLY A 196 -6.16 26.34 4.89
N TYR A 197 -7.29 25.67 4.67
CA TYR A 197 -7.44 24.71 3.59
C TYR A 197 -7.37 25.40 2.21
N VAL A 198 -6.70 24.77 1.26
CA VAL A 198 -6.67 25.23 -0.15
C VAL A 198 -7.92 24.72 -0.86
N ASP A 199 -8.90 25.60 -1.05
CA ASP A 199 -10.11 25.37 -1.84
C ASP A 199 -10.17 26.40 -2.99
N GLU A 200 -10.36 25.91 -4.21
CA GLU A 200 -10.46 26.75 -5.41
C GLU A 200 -11.87 26.84 -5.97
N ALA A 201 -12.77 25.97 -5.53
CA ALA A 201 -14.07 25.94 -6.17
C ALA A 201 -14.88 27.16 -5.73
N GLU A 202 -15.62 27.70 -6.71
CA GLU A 202 -16.44 28.89 -6.54
C GLU A 202 -17.36 28.74 -5.32
N ALA A 203 -17.64 29.88 -4.66
CA ALA A 203 -18.55 29.91 -3.52
C ALA A 203 -19.84 29.18 -3.90
N GLY A 204 -20.11 28.07 -3.23
CA GLY A 204 -21.27 27.24 -3.51
C GLY A 204 -22.54 28.09 -3.40
N LEU A 205 -23.42 27.96 -4.40
CA LEU A 205 -24.75 28.54 -4.36
C LEU A 205 -25.44 28.10 -3.06
N ARG A 206 -25.97 29.06 -2.30
CA ARG A 206 -26.82 28.74 -1.16
C ARG A 206 -28.03 27.93 -1.67
N PRO A 207 -28.54 26.95 -0.91
CA PRO A 207 -29.69 26.18 -1.33
C PRO A 207 -30.83 27.14 -1.71
N SER A 208 -31.37 27.01 -2.92
CA SER A 208 -32.52 27.81 -3.38
C SER A 208 -33.85 27.31 -2.80
N GLY A 209 -33.83 26.22 -2.03
CA GLY A 209 -34.99 25.57 -1.43
C GLY A 209 -34.61 24.55 -0.35
N PRO A 210 -35.57 23.80 0.21
CA PRO A 210 -35.31 22.75 1.19
C PRO A 210 -34.45 21.64 0.60
N ARG A 211 -33.51 21.15 1.40
CA ARG A 211 -32.62 20.04 1.01
C ARG A 211 -33.40 18.73 0.88
N ALA A 212 -33.06 17.91 -0.11
CA ALA A 212 -33.73 16.64 -0.39
C ALA A 212 -32.75 15.58 -0.92
N GLY A 213 -33.07 14.30 -0.65
CA GLY A 213 -32.32 13.16 -1.17
C GLY A 213 -30.92 12.98 -0.56
N LEU A 214 -30.31 11.86 -0.91
CA LEU A 214 -28.98 11.45 -0.46
C LEU A 214 -28.00 11.47 -1.62
N VAL A 215 -26.79 11.92 -1.34
CA VAL A 215 -25.67 11.82 -2.28
C VAL A 215 -24.59 10.95 -1.67
N VAL A 216 -24.24 9.86 -2.35
CA VAL A 216 -23.19 8.93 -1.95
C VAL A 216 -21.96 9.12 -2.83
N SER A 217 -20.78 9.21 -2.23
CA SER A 217 -19.51 9.33 -2.98
C SER A 217 -18.33 8.68 -2.25
N GLY A 218 -17.67 7.74 -2.91
CA GLY A 218 -16.35 7.20 -2.51
C GLY A 218 -15.17 7.98 -3.12
N GLY A 219 -15.41 9.16 -3.69
CA GLY A 219 -14.39 9.93 -4.39
C GLY A 219 -13.95 9.32 -5.73
N SER A 220 -12.75 9.68 -6.19
CA SER A 220 -12.23 9.26 -7.49
C SER A 220 -11.52 7.90 -7.48
N SER A 221 -11.33 7.29 -6.30
CA SER A 221 -10.60 6.04 -6.10
C SER A 221 -11.50 4.82 -6.31
N ALA A 222 -10.91 3.67 -6.68
CA ALA A 222 -11.61 2.38 -6.67
C ALA A 222 -11.93 1.91 -5.23
N ALA A 223 -11.22 2.46 -4.23
CA ALA A 223 -11.46 2.21 -2.80
C ALA A 223 -12.86 2.61 -2.32
N GLY A 224 -13.61 3.38 -3.12
CA GLY A 224 -15.00 3.73 -2.83
C GLY A 224 -15.98 2.57 -2.97
N LEU A 225 -15.61 1.50 -3.69
CA LEU A 225 -16.54 0.46 -4.13
C LEU A 225 -17.36 -0.18 -2.99
N PRO A 226 -16.77 -0.56 -1.83
CA PRO A 226 -17.54 -1.13 -0.73
C PRO A 226 -18.65 -0.19 -0.21
N LEU A 227 -18.39 1.12 -0.18
CA LEU A 227 -19.39 2.12 0.19
C LEU A 227 -20.52 2.18 -0.83
N GLN A 228 -20.21 2.11 -2.12
CA GLN A 228 -21.24 2.16 -3.17
C GLN A 228 -22.10 0.88 -3.20
N GLU A 229 -21.49 -0.29 -2.99
CA GLU A 229 -22.21 -1.56 -2.86
C GLU A 229 -23.15 -1.55 -1.65
N ALA A 230 -22.64 -1.13 -0.48
CA ALA A 230 -23.44 -0.99 0.73
C ALA A 230 -24.58 0.02 0.55
N ALA A 231 -24.36 1.12 -0.18
CA ALA A 231 -25.38 2.12 -0.47
C ALA A 231 -26.48 1.60 -1.40
N VAL A 232 -26.14 0.84 -2.45
CA VAL A 232 -27.15 0.21 -3.32
C VAL A 232 -28.03 -0.75 -2.50
N ALA A 233 -27.42 -1.57 -1.65
CA ALA A 233 -28.16 -2.48 -0.77
C ALA A 233 -29.00 -1.74 0.28
N ALA A 234 -28.45 -0.69 0.92
CA ALA A 234 -29.18 0.14 1.89
C ALA A 234 -30.36 0.90 1.27
N ALA A 235 -30.24 1.29 0.00
CA ALA A 235 -31.35 1.94 -0.72
C ALA A 235 -32.56 1.01 -0.85
N ALA A 236 -32.34 -0.30 -1.03
CA ALA A 236 -33.42 -1.28 -1.08
C ALA A 236 -34.15 -1.43 0.27
N LEU A 237 -33.43 -1.22 1.38
CA LEU A 237 -33.99 -1.22 2.73
C LEU A 237 -34.70 0.09 3.11
N THR A 238 -34.53 1.15 2.32
CA THR A 238 -35.05 2.50 2.61
C THR A 238 -35.83 3.09 1.42
N PRO A 239 -36.93 2.44 0.98
CA PRO A 239 -37.65 2.83 -0.24
C PRO A 239 -38.26 4.25 -0.19
N GLY A 240 -38.42 4.83 1.01
CA GLY A 240 -38.89 6.21 1.19
C GLY A 240 -37.81 7.29 1.00
N LEU A 241 -36.56 6.91 0.79
CA LEU A 241 -35.43 7.83 0.58
C LEU A 241 -34.98 7.78 -0.88
N SER A 242 -34.60 8.93 -1.44
CA SER A 242 -34.01 9.01 -2.79
C SER A 242 -32.49 9.02 -2.70
N TRP A 243 -31.85 8.06 -3.37
CA TRP A 243 -30.40 7.87 -3.35
C TRP A 243 -29.78 8.24 -4.69
N ARG A 244 -28.73 9.06 -4.68
CA ARG A 244 -27.86 9.31 -5.82
C ARG A 244 -26.46 8.82 -5.48
N ILE A 245 -26.02 7.75 -6.13
CA ILE A 245 -24.77 7.07 -5.86
C ILE A 245 -23.78 7.38 -6.97
N LEU A 246 -22.74 8.14 -6.63
CA LEU A 246 -21.71 8.57 -7.56
C LEU A 246 -20.50 7.64 -7.51
N VAL A 247 -20.13 7.10 -8.67
CA VAL A 247 -19.05 6.12 -8.83
C VAL A 247 -17.86 6.74 -9.58
N GLY A 248 -16.71 6.79 -8.92
CA GLY A 248 -15.46 7.30 -9.50
C GLY A 248 -15.01 6.51 -10.74
N ARG A 249 -14.28 7.15 -11.66
CA ARG A 249 -13.80 6.52 -12.90
C ARG A 249 -12.74 5.44 -12.68
N ALA A 250 -12.10 5.41 -11.52
CA ALA A 250 -11.15 4.34 -11.17
C ALA A 250 -11.85 3.01 -10.87
N VAL A 251 -13.16 3.01 -10.58
CA VAL A 251 -13.96 1.77 -10.47
C VAL A 251 -14.16 1.20 -11.89
N PRO A 252 -13.74 -0.05 -12.15
CA PRO A 252 -13.85 -0.69 -13.46
C PRO A 252 -15.28 -0.69 -14.01
N GLU A 253 -15.43 -0.64 -15.33
CA GLU A 253 -16.74 -0.64 -16.00
C GLU A 253 -17.62 -1.84 -15.63
N PRO A 254 -17.10 -3.08 -15.50
CA PRO A 254 -17.93 -4.21 -15.06
C PRO A 254 -18.52 -4.03 -13.66
N ALA A 255 -17.72 -3.52 -12.70
CA ALA A 255 -18.19 -3.25 -11.34
C ALA A 255 -19.22 -2.11 -11.31
N PHE A 256 -19.02 -1.07 -12.11
CA PHE A 256 -20.00 0.01 -12.26
C PHE A 256 -21.33 -0.48 -12.84
N ALA A 257 -21.28 -1.29 -13.91
CA ALA A 257 -22.48 -1.86 -14.52
C ALA A 257 -23.24 -2.78 -13.55
N ALA A 258 -22.52 -3.56 -12.72
CA ALA A 258 -23.13 -4.38 -11.68
C ALA A 258 -23.89 -3.54 -10.64
N LEU A 259 -23.31 -2.42 -10.20
CA LEU A 259 -23.99 -1.47 -9.29
C LEU A 259 -25.26 -0.89 -9.93
N GLN A 260 -25.21 -0.51 -11.21
CA GLN A 260 -26.38 0.00 -11.93
C GLN A 260 -27.49 -1.05 -12.06
N ALA A 261 -27.13 -2.29 -12.37
CA ALA A 261 -28.10 -3.38 -12.50
C ALA A 261 -28.76 -3.76 -11.16
N ALA A 262 -28.02 -3.62 -10.06
CA ALA A 262 -28.52 -3.91 -8.71
C ALA A 262 -29.31 -2.75 -8.07
N ALA A 263 -29.33 -1.56 -8.68
CA ALA A 263 -29.95 -0.38 -8.11
C ALA A 263 -31.50 -0.52 -8.01
N PRO A 264 -32.11 -0.33 -6.83
CA PRO A 264 -33.57 -0.30 -6.68
C PRO A 264 -34.16 0.98 -7.29
N ALA A 265 -35.49 1.03 -7.46
CA ALA A 265 -36.20 2.13 -8.12
C ALA A 265 -35.98 3.52 -7.47
N ASN A 266 -35.61 3.57 -6.20
CA ASN A 266 -35.31 4.80 -5.45
C ASN A 266 -33.83 5.21 -5.48
N ALA A 267 -32.97 4.47 -6.21
CA ALA A 267 -31.54 4.74 -6.34
C ALA A 267 -31.14 5.01 -7.80
N VAL A 268 -30.33 6.06 -7.99
CA VAL A 268 -29.67 6.36 -9.27
C VAL A 268 -28.17 6.17 -9.10
N VAL A 269 -27.61 5.22 -9.84
CA VAL A 269 -26.16 4.97 -9.89
C VAL A 269 -25.59 5.58 -11.16
N GLU A 270 -24.69 6.57 -11.00
CA GLU A 270 -24.08 7.30 -12.11
C GLU A 270 -22.57 7.53 -11.88
N ARG A 271 -21.83 7.84 -12.94
CA ARG A 271 -20.43 8.20 -12.82
C ARG A 271 -20.28 9.53 -12.08
N ALA A 272 -19.14 9.70 -11.40
CA ALA A 272 -18.82 10.94 -10.69
C ALA A 272 -18.97 12.17 -11.59
N ARG A 273 -19.65 13.19 -11.07
CA ARG A 273 -20.02 14.40 -11.80
C ARG A 273 -19.18 15.61 -11.40
N PRO A 274 -18.92 16.55 -12.33
CA PRO A 274 -18.17 17.77 -12.05
C PRO A 274 -18.91 18.76 -11.14
N ASP A 275 -20.24 18.69 -11.07
CA ASP A 275 -21.10 19.54 -10.25
C ASP A 275 -21.39 18.94 -8.85
N PHE A 276 -20.55 18.00 -8.38
CA PHE A 276 -20.71 17.34 -7.08
C PHE A 276 -20.98 18.31 -5.92
N ARG A 277 -20.26 19.43 -5.86
CA ARG A 277 -20.46 20.44 -4.81
C ARG A 277 -21.84 21.11 -4.88
N ALA A 278 -22.38 21.32 -6.08
CA ALA A 278 -23.74 21.84 -6.25
C ALA A 278 -24.77 20.81 -5.77
N LEU A 279 -24.55 19.52 -6.08
CA LEU A 279 -25.38 18.42 -5.56
C LEU A 279 -25.40 18.38 -4.03
N LEU A 280 -24.25 18.59 -3.38
CA LEU A 280 -24.19 18.69 -1.92
C LEU A 280 -24.94 19.90 -1.37
N GLY A 281 -25.06 21.00 -2.11
CA GLY A 281 -25.86 22.16 -1.72
C GLY A 281 -27.35 21.84 -1.60
N GLU A 282 -27.85 20.89 -2.40
CA GLU A 282 -29.25 20.48 -2.44
C GLU A 282 -29.54 19.21 -1.62
N ALA A 283 -28.52 18.39 -1.36
CA ALA A 283 -28.68 17.12 -0.66
C ALA A 283 -29.12 17.30 0.80
N ALA A 284 -30.04 16.44 1.25
CA ALA A 284 -30.43 16.30 2.66
C ALA A 284 -29.38 15.57 3.49
N LEU A 285 -28.61 14.67 2.88
CA LEU A 285 -27.49 13.99 3.52
C LEU A 285 -26.44 13.62 2.48
N SER A 286 -25.18 13.85 2.82
CA SER A 286 -24.05 13.25 2.14
C SER A 286 -23.58 12.00 2.87
N VAL A 287 -23.43 10.89 2.17
CA VAL A 287 -22.73 9.71 2.66
C VAL A 287 -21.41 9.62 1.88
N SER A 288 -20.26 9.80 2.52
CA SER A 288 -19.01 9.86 1.75
C SER A 288 -17.79 9.35 2.49
N GLN A 289 -16.79 8.95 1.73
CA GLN A 289 -15.42 8.79 2.25
C GLN A 289 -14.82 10.15 2.62
N ALA A 290 -13.99 10.18 3.67
CA ALA A 290 -13.44 11.40 4.25
C ALA A 290 -12.12 11.85 3.58
N GLY A 291 -12.11 11.85 2.25
CA GLY A 291 -10.99 12.40 1.47
C GLY A 291 -10.87 13.92 1.63
N TYR A 292 -9.66 14.46 1.44
CA TYR A 292 -9.38 15.90 1.61
C TYR A 292 -10.36 16.80 0.83
N ASN A 293 -10.55 16.55 -0.48
CA ASN A 293 -11.46 17.39 -1.28
C ASN A 293 -12.93 17.24 -0.86
N THR A 294 -13.37 16.00 -0.57
CA THR A 294 -14.73 15.74 -0.10
C THR A 294 -15.04 16.49 1.19
N VAL A 295 -14.10 16.51 2.13
CA VAL A 295 -14.24 17.30 3.37
C VAL A 295 -14.42 18.78 3.05
N LEU A 296 -13.65 19.34 2.11
CA LEU A 296 -13.82 20.74 1.70
C LEU A 296 -15.18 21.00 1.04
N ASP A 297 -15.65 20.09 0.21
CA ASP A 297 -16.96 20.17 -0.41
C ASP A 297 -18.09 20.15 0.64
N LEU A 298 -17.95 19.34 1.69
CA LEU A 298 -18.88 19.29 2.82
C LEU A 298 -18.86 20.58 3.66
N LEU A 299 -17.67 21.06 4.01
CA LEU A 299 -17.50 22.32 4.76
C LEU A 299 -18.07 23.52 3.96
N GLN A 300 -17.85 23.57 2.64
CA GLN A 300 -18.37 24.64 1.80
C GLN A 300 -19.89 24.54 1.59
N SER A 301 -20.43 23.33 1.41
CA SER A 301 -21.86 23.14 1.16
C SER A 301 -22.71 23.21 2.42
N GLY A 302 -22.15 22.94 3.60
CA GLY A 302 -22.89 22.79 4.86
C GLY A 302 -23.87 21.62 4.84
N CYS A 303 -23.65 20.63 3.97
CA CYS A 303 -24.48 19.45 3.88
C CYS A 303 -24.29 18.58 5.15
N PRO A 304 -25.38 18.08 5.78
CA PRO A 304 -25.26 17.02 6.77
C PRO A 304 -24.43 15.87 6.21
N ALA A 305 -23.53 15.31 7.02
CA ALA A 305 -22.58 14.30 6.55
C ALA A 305 -22.60 13.05 7.44
N LEU A 306 -22.67 11.89 6.79
CA LEU A 306 -22.28 10.59 7.32
C LEU A 306 -20.99 10.17 6.62
N LEU A 307 -19.91 10.09 7.37
CA LEU A 307 -18.59 9.74 6.85
C LEU A 307 -18.30 8.26 7.10
N VAL A 308 -17.90 7.58 6.03
CA VAL A 308 -17.41 6.20 6.06
C VAL A 308 -15.95 6.25 5.64
N PRO A 309 -15.01 6.53 6.56
CA PRO A 309 -13.60 6.68 6.21
C PRO A 309 -13.06 5.35 5.67
N PHE A 310 -12.24 5.41 4.62
CA PHE A 310 -11.45 4.25 4.21
C PHE A 310 -10.30 4.03 5.19
N GLU A 311 -10.15 2.80 5.69
CA GLU A 311 -9.23 2.43 6.78
C GLU A 311 -8.22 1.33 6.38
N ALA A 312 -8.27 0.82 5.15
CA ALA A 312 -7.33 -0.22 4.71
C ALA A 312 -5.88 0.32 4.51
N GLY A 313 -4.88 -0.55 4.71
CA GLY A 313 -3.49 -0.28 4.30
C GLY A 313 -2.69 0.71 5.17
N HIS A 314 -2.90 0.73 6.49
CA HIS A 314 -2.35 1.75 7.41
C HIS A 314 -2.78 3.20 7.07
N GLU A 315 -3.80 3.40 6.24
CA GLU A 315 -4.31 4.72 5.90
C GLU A 315 -5.10 5.30 7.09
N THR A 316 -4.48 6.22 7.82
CA THR A 316 -5.09 6.88 8.98
C THR A 316 -5.70 8.23 8.64
N GLU A 317 -5.42 8.78 7.45
CA GLU A 317 -5.76 10.16 7.14
C GLU A 317 -7.28 10.40 7.05
N GLN A 318 -8.01 9.50 6.39
CA GLN A 318 -9.46 9.68 6.23
C GLN A 318 -10.18 9.52 7.56
N ARG A 319 -9.80 8.52 8.36
CA ARG A 319 -10.35 8.30 9.69
C ARG A 319 -10.12 9.51 10.58
N LEU A 320 -8.90 10.03 10.64
CA LEU A 320 -8.58 11.20 11.46
C LEU A 320 -9.38 12.43 11.03
N ARG A 321 -9.57 12.69 9.73
CA ARG A 321 -10.49 13.75 9.26
C ARG A 321 -11.92 13.48 9.73
N ALA A 322 -12.44 12.28 9.50
CA ALA A 322 -13.82 11.93 9.83
C ALA A 322 -14.13 12.10 11.33
N GLU A 323 -13.25 11.57 12.19
CA GLU A 323 -13.33 11.70 13.65
C GLU A 323 -13.27 13.17 14.08
N THR A 324 -12.41 13.97 13.45
CA THR A 324 -12.30 15.41 13.74
C THR A 324 -13.55 16.18 13.34
N LEU A 325 -14.13 15.91 12.16
CA LEU A 325 -15.41 16.52 11.78
C LEU A 325 -16.52 16.15 12.77
N ALA A 326 -16.57 14.89 13.19
CA ALA A 326 -17.57 14.44 14.16
C ALA A 326 -17.39 15.06 15.55
N ALA A 327 -16.16 15.21 16.02
CA ALA A 327 -15.85 15.89 17.27
C ALA A 327 -16.29 17.37 17.26
N HIS A 328 -16.31 18.00 16.09
CA HIS A 328 -16.82 19.37 15.90
C HIS A 328 -18.34 19.42 15.60
N GLY A 329 -19.04 18.29 15.63
CA GLY A 329 -20.47 18.21 15.33
C GLY A 329 -20.83 18.45 13.85
N LEU A 330 -19.85 18.35 12.95
CA LEU A 330 -20.03 18.61 11.51
C LEU A 330 -20.38 17.34 10.71
N ALA A 331 -20.17 16.16 11.29
CA ALA A 331 -20.49 14.87 10.67
C ALA A 331 -20.80 13.79 11.71
N ARG A 332 -21.36 12.67 11.28
CA ARG A 332 -21.30 11.40 12.00
C ARG A 332 -20.34 10.45 11.30
N VAL A 333 -19.74 9.52 12.04
CA VAL A 333 -18.86 8.49 11.47
C VAL A 333 -19.53 7.13 11.59
N LEU A 334 -19.55 6.40 10.47
CA LEU A 334 -19.78 4.96 10.45
C LEU A 334 -18.44 4.30 10.06
N PRO A 335 -17.78 3.60 10.99
CA PRO A 335 -16.50 2.93 10.69
C PRO A 335 -16.65 1.95 9.53
N GLU A 336 -15.63 1.84 8.67
CA GLU A 336 -15.65 0.91 7.52
C GLU A 336 -15.84 -0.54 7.97
N SER A 337 -15.25 -0.92 9.11
CA SER A 337 -15.42 -2.25 9.72
C SER A 337 -16.86 -2.58 10.14
N ALA A 338 -17.71 -1.57 10.33
CA ALA A 338 -19.11 -1.72 10.67
C ALA A 338 -20.05 -1.51 9.47
N LEU A 339 -19.50 -1.29 8.26
CA LEU A 339 -20.28 -0.99 7.07
C LEU A 339 -21.03 -2.23 6.56
N THR A 340 -22.35 -2.22 6.74
CA THR A 340 -23.29 -3.15 6.12
C THR A 340 -24.47 -2.37 5.54
N ALA A 341 -25.32 -3.02 4.75
CA ALA A 341 -26.53 -2.40 4.23
C ALA A 341 -27.45 -1.90 5.37
N GLU A 342 -27.61 -2.70 6.42
CA GLU A 342 -28.46 -2.44 7.57
C GLU A 342 -27.88 -1.33 8.45
N SER A 343 -26.58 -1.38 8.74
CA SER A 343 -25.93 -0.35 9.56
C SER A 343 -25.93 1.00 8.85
N LEU A 344 -25.71 1.01 7.52
CA LEU A 344 -25.79 2.21 6.70
C LEU A 344 -27.21 2.77 6.64
N ALA A 345 -28.22 1.93 6.40
CA ALA A 345 -29.62 2.33 6.41
C ALA A 345 -30.02 2.96 7.75
N ALA A 346 -29.66 2.33 8.87
CA ALA A 346 -29.92 2.85 10.21
C ALA A 346 -29.19 4.18 10.49
N ALA A 347 -27.93 4.29 10.06
CA ALA A 347 -27.15 5.51 10.23
C ALA A 347 -27.72 6.68 9.42
N VAL A 348 -28.19 6.41 8.20
CA VAL A 348 -28.87 7.38 7.34
C VAL A 348 -30.19 7.84 7.94
N LEU A 349 -31.02 6.93 8.44
CA LEU A 349 -32.32 7.28 9.05
C LEU A 349 -32.16 8.10 10.34
N SER A 350 -31.01 7.99 11.01
CA SER A 350 -30.68 8.74 12.21
C SER A 350 -29.73 9.92 11.93
N ALA A 351 -29.58 10.34 10.68
CA ALA A 351 -28.63 11.37 10.27
C ALA A 351 -28.71 12.66 11.13
N PRO A 352 -27.57 13.32 11.36
CA PRO A 352 -27.54 14.52 12.18
C PRO A 352 -28.28 15.66 11.46
N PRO A 353 -28.83 16.64 12.21
CA PRO A 353 -29.32 17.86 11.59
C PRO A 353 -28.18 18.59 10.86
N PRO A 354 -28.50 19.52 9.93
CA PRO A 354 -27.50 20.35 9.27
C PRO A 354 -26.55 21.01 10.26
N ALA A 355 -25.26 20.90 9.96
CA ALA A 355 -24.21 21.50 10.76
C ALA A 355 -24.47 23.02 10.89
N THR A 356 -24.37 23.52 12.12
CA THR A 356 -24.29 24.97 12.36
C THR A 356 -22.98 25.50 11.76
N GLY A 357 -22.97 26.74 11.28
CA GLY A 357 -21.79 27.32 10.61
C GLY A 357 -20.49 27.16 11.41
N HIS A 358 -19.38 26.97 10.72
CA HIS A 358 -18.05 26.77 11.30
C HIS A 358 -17.10 27.93 10.96
N ALA A 359 -16.08 28.13 11.80
CA ALA A 359 -15.03 29.13 11.58
C ALA A 359 -13.78 28.59 10.87
N ILE A 360 -13.80 27.34 10.39
CA ILE A 360 -12.66 26.67 9.75
C ILE A 360 -12.16 27.49 8.54
N ALA A 361 -10.87 27.84 8.56
CA ALA A 361 -10.21 28.63 7.53
C ALA A 361 -10.04 27.85 6.22
N ARG A 362 -10.48 28.43 5.10
CA ARG A 362 -10.54 27.79 3.77
C ARG A 362 -10.01 28.67 2.63
N ASP A 363 -9.40 29.80 2.98
CA ASP A 363 -8.77 30.74 2.05
C ASP A 363 -7.26 30.45 1.89
N GLY A 364 -6.88 29.17 2.00
CA GLY A 364 -5.50 28.69 2.04
C GLY A 364 -4.63 29.19 0.90
N ALA A 365 -5.18 29.28 -0.31
CA ALA A 365 -4.44 29.78 -1.46
C ALA A 365 -4.08 31.27 -1.30
N ARG A 366 -5.04 32.11 -0.92
CA ARG A 366 -4.82 33.55 -0.67
C ARG A 366 -3.90 33.78 0.52
N ARG A 367 -4.11 33.06 1.62
CA ARG A 367 -3.26 33.20 2.81
C ARG A 367 -1.83 32.73 2.56
N SER A 368 -1.63 31.72 1.71
CA SER A 368 -0.29 31.31 1.26
C SER A 368 0.43 32.45 0.55
N VAL A 369 -0.24 33.18 -0.35
CA VAL A 369 0.33 34.35 -1.02
C VAL A 369 0.75 35.40 0.00
N ALA A 370 -0.17 35.80 0.89
CA ALA A 370 0.10 36.81 1.91
C ALA A 370 1.28 36.43 2.82
N ILE A 371 1.36 35.16 3.27
CA ILE A 371 2.49 34.69 4.10
C ILE A 371 3.82 34.82 3.35
N VAL A 372 3.85 34.47 2.06
CA VAL A 372 5.09 34.55 1.27
C VAL A 372 5.47 36.00 0.99
N GLU A 373 4.51 36.88 0.69
CA GLU A 373 4.75 38.33 0.54
C GLU A 373 5.32 38.93 1.84
N GLU A 374 4.67 38.67 2.99
CA GLU A 374 5.13 39.10 4.32
C GLU A 374 6.58 38.64 4.60
N MET A 375 6.93 37.41 4.21
CA MET A 375 8.29 36.86 4.39
C MET A 375 9.32 37.47 3.42
N LEU A 376 8.93 37.77 2.19
CA LEU A 376 9.82 38.43 1.21
C LEU A 376 10.13 39.87 1.66
N GLU A 377 9.13 40.63 2.09
CA GLU A 377 9.30 41.99 2.63
C GLU A 377 10.16 42.00 3.92
N GLY A 378 9.95 41.00 4.80
CA GLY A 378 10.76 40.81 6.01
C GLY A 378 12.24 40.52 5.70
N ALA A 379 12.52 39.78 4.63
CA ALA A 379 13.89 39.51 4.18
C ALA A 379 14.58 40.76 3.63
N GLU A 380 13.85 41.60 2.87
CA GLU A 380 14.36 42.87 2.34
C GLU A 380 14.65 43.89 3.45
N THR A 381 13.76 44.02 4.44
CA THR A 381 13.94 44.94 5.57
C THR A 381 15.05 44.51 6.53
N GLY A 382 15.26 43.20 6.73
CA GLY A 382 16.40 42.65 7.48
C GLY A 382 17.74 42.93 6.79
N LEU A 383 17.78 42.93 5.46
CA LEU A 383 18.96 43.27 4.65
C LEU A 383 19.24 44.79 4.64
N GLN A 384 18.21 45.63 4.79
CA GLN A 384 18.39 47.08 4.93
C GLN A 384 18.85 47.51 6.34
N ARG A 385 18.44 46.79 7.40
CA ARG A 385 18.88 47.06 8.79
C ARG A 385 20.33 46.66 9.07
N SER A 386 20.98 45.87 8.20
CA SER A 386 22.39 45.47 8.35
C SER A 386 23.39 46.42 7.70
N LYS A 387 22.96 47.55 7.13
CA LYS A 387 23.86 48.67 6.78
C LYS A 387 24.26 49.43 8.05
N PRO A 388 25.55 49.46 8.46
CA PRO A 388 25.96 50.13 9.67
C PRO A 388 26.03 51.64 9.41
N THR A 389 25.09 52.39 9.97
CA THR A 389 25.31 53.82 10.22
C THR A 389 25.99 53.95 11.58
N HIS A 390 27.30 54.20 11.54
CA HIS A 390 28.08 54.54 12.71
C HIS A 390 27.64 55.89 13.29
N SER A 391 27.30 55.91 14.58
CA SER A 391 27.92 56.82 15.55
C SER A 391 27.57 56.40 16.98
N PRO A 392 28.55 56.30 17.90
CA PRO A 392 28.34 55.88 19.27
C PRO A 392 28.15 57.10 20.19
N SER A 393 27.27 56.99 21.17
CA SER A 393 27.57 57.42 22.55
C SER A 393 26.44 57.08 23.53
N PRO A 394 26.77 56.96 24.83
CA PRO A 394 26.15 56.03 25.75
C PRO A 394 25.16 56.74 26.67
N LEU A 395 24.39 55.96 27.45
CA LEU A 395 24.24 56.18 28.90
C LEU A 395 23.33 55.11 29.50
N TRP A 396 23.88 54.44 30.52
CA TRP A 396 23.20 53.56 31.45
C TRP A 396 22.70 54.43 32.61
N GLY A 397 21.48 54.19 33.12
CA GLY A 397 21.06 54.79 34.39
C GLY A 397 19.56 54.84 34.65
N GLY A 398 19.05 53.80 35.31
CA GLY A 398 18.33 53.98 36.58
C GLY A 398 16.84 54.40 36.61
N ALA A 399 16.06 53.52 37.25
CA ALA A 399 15.06 53.80 38.29
C ALA A 399 13.56 53.98 37.94
N ARG A 400 12.80 52.98 38.45
CA ARG A 400 11.56 53.01 39.27
C ARG A 400 10.35 53.88 38.87
N GLY A 401 9.18 53.24 38.99
CA GLY A 401 7.84 53.81 39.14
C GLY A 401 6.89 53.15 38.12
N GLY A 402 5.91 52.33 38.47
CA GLY A 402 4.89 52.50 39.50
C GLY A 402 3.56 52.78 38.80
N GLY A 403 2.55 51.92 38.98
CA GLY A 403 1.18 52.19 38.51
C GLY A 403 0.50 50.96 37.93
N GLY A 404 -0.35 50.32 38.74
CA GLY A 404 -1.23 49.26 38.29
C GLY A 404 -2.45 49.79 37.53
N ALA A 405 -3.04 48.92 36.71
CA ALA A 405 -4.45 48.93 36.40
C ALA A 405 -4.87 47.50 36.02
N ALA A 406 -5.94 47.06 36.68
CA ALA A 406 -6.53 45.73 36.57
C ALA A 406 -7.15 45.47 35.19
N CYS A 407 -7.05 44.24 34.69
CA CYS A 407 -7.98 43.71 33.70
C CYS A 407 -8.22 42.21 33.92
N GLY A 408 -9.51 41.86 33.93
CA GLY A 408 -10.15 40.57 34.20
C GLY A 408 -9.37 39.27 34.00
N SER A 409 -9.40 38.43 35.03
CA SER A 409 -9.09 37.01 34.96
C SER A 409 -10.14 36.27 34.12
N ALA A 410 -9.78 35.89 32.89
CA ALA A 410 -10.46 34.83 32.16
C ALA A 410 -9.76 33.50 32.46
N VAL A 411 -10.49 32.57 33.06
CA VAL A 411 -10.04 31.20 33.34
C VAL A 411 -9.94 30.43 32.02
N PRO A 412 -8.81 29.77 31.68
CA PRO A 412 -8.74 28.92 30.49
C PRO A 412 -9.55 27.62 30.71
N PRO A 413 -10.21 27.06 29.68
CA PRO A 413 -10.93 25.81 29.82
C PRO A 413 -9.96 24.64 30.06
N ALA A 414 -10.40 23.69 30.88
CA ALA A 414 -9.62 22.52 31.28
C ALA A 414 -9.28 21.61 30.09
N PRO A 415 -8.11 20.95 30.08
CA PRO A 415 -7.73 19.99 29.04
C PRO A 415 -8.65 18.76 29.07
N PRO A 416 -8.92 18.11 27.92
CA PRO A 416 -9.72 16.90 27.86
C PRO A 416 -9.02 15.73 28.58
N PRO A 417 -9.80 14.76 29.12
CA PRO A 417 -9.24 13.63 29.86
C PRO A 417 -8.41 12.72 28.94
N PRO A 418 -7.37 12.05 29.47
CA PRO A 418 -6.56 11.12 28.69
C PRO A 418 -7.39 9.89 28.28
N LEU A 419 -7.25 9.50 27.00
CA LEU A 419 -7.85 8.29 26.46
C LEU A 419 -7.24 7.05 27.11
N THR A 420 -8.08 6.24 27.75
CA THR A 420 -7.73 4.92 28.29
C THR A 420 -7.43 3.94 27.15
N PRO A 421 -6.37 3.11 27.24
CA PRO A 421 -6.10 2.09 26.23
C PRO A 421 -7.17 0.99 26.28
N PRO A 422 -7.61 0.43 25.14
CA PRO A 422 -8.65 -0.58 25.13
C PRO A 422 -8.15 -1.91 25.69
N HIS A 423 -9.02 -2.54 26.48
CA HIS A 423 -8.86 -3.88 27.02
C HIS A 423 -8.72 -4.91 25.89
N LYS A 424 -7.75 -5.82 26.03
CA LYS A 424 -7.66 -7.06 25.26
C LYS A 424 -8.77 -8.00 25.71
N GLY A 425 -9.75 -8.22 24.84
CA GLY A 425 -10.84 -9.18 25.04
C GLY A 425 -11.34 -9.66 23.69
N GLU A 426 -11.35 -10.97 23.51
CA GLU A 426 -11.54 -11.71 22.28
C GLU A 426 -12.88 -11.41 21.60
N GLY A 427 -12.80 -11.09 20.30
CA GLY A 427 -13.93 -11.06 19.38
C GLY A 427 -13.38 -11.18 17.98
N LYS A 428 -13.59 -12.34 17.34
CA LYS A 428 -13.23 -12.58 15.94
C LYS A 428 -13.99 -11.59 15.05
N VAL A 429 -13.31 -10.51 14.66
CA VAL A 429 -13.74 -9.62 13.58
C VAL A 429 -13.26 -10.27 12.29
N LEU A 430 -14.20 -10.78 11.49
CA LEU A 430 -13.90 -11.24 10.13
C LEU A 430 -13.66 -10.01 9.24
N TYR A 431 -12.40 -9.77 8.89
CA TYR A 431 -11.98 -8.71 7.98
C TYR A 431 -12.35 -9.09 6.54
N LEU A 432 -13.25 -8.32 5.90
CA LEU A 432 -13.43 -8.35 4.46
C LEU A 432 -12.56 -7.25 3.84
N HIS A 433 -11.27 -7.55 3.68
CA HIS A 433 -10.49 -6.97 2.58
C HIS A 433 -11.31 -7.16 1.29
N ALA A 434 -11.32 -6.17 0.38
CA ALA A 434 -11.75 -6.41 -0.99
C ALA A 434 -11.03 -7.68 -1.46
N SER A 435 -11.81 -8.71 -1.82
CA SER A 435 -11.24 -10.01 -2.15
C SER A 435 -10.18 -9.81 -3.24
N PRO A 436 -8.95 -10.31 -3.06
CA PRO A 436 -7.91 -10.18 -4.06
C PRO A 436 -8.43 -10.69 -5.42
N ASP A 437 -8.15 -9.96 -6.50
CA ASP A 437 -8.63 -10.36 -7.82
C ASP A 437 -7.76 -11.49 -8.37
N PHE A 438 -8.20 -12.72 -8.14
CA PHE A 438 -7.51 -13.91 -8.63
C PHE A 438 -7.73 -14.18 -10.13
N THR A 439 -8.44 -13.29 -10.87
CA THR A 439 -8.81 -13.52 -12.28
C THR A 439 -7.59 -13.80 -13.14
N LEU A 440 -6.50 -13.05 -12.97
CA LEU A 440 -5.26 -13.27 -13.74
C LEU A 440 -4.70 -14.69 -13.56
N LEU A 441 -4.75 -15.23 -12.34
CA LEU A 441 -4.28 -16.57 -12.02
C LEU A 441 -5.25 -17.64 -12.54
N THR A 442 -6.55 -17.48 -12.33
CA THR A 442 -7.55 -18.44 -12.83
C THR A 442 -7.59 -18.46 -14.35
N GLU A 443 -7.44 -17.33 -15.04
CA GLU A 443 -7.31 -17.30 -16.49
C GLU A 443 -6.02 -17.97 -16.97
N ALA A 444 -4.91 -17.83 -16.25
CA ALA A 444 -3.68 -18.53 -16.60
C ALA A 444 -3.84 -20.05 -16.50
N LEU A 445 -4.55 -20.53 -15.47
CA LEU A 445 -4.91 -21.93 -15.30
C LEU A 445 -5.87 -22.40 -16.39
N ALA A 446 -6.90 -21.61 -16.72
CA ALA A 446 -7.83 -21.90 -17.81
C ALA A 446 -7.11 -22.01 -19.17
N ARG A 447 -6.21 -21.06 -19.48
CA ARG A 447 -5.38 -21.12 -20.70
C ARG A 447 -4.46 -22.35 -20.73
N ALA A 448 -3.96 -22.79 -19.57
CA ALA A 448 -3.21 -24.04 -19.48
C ALA A 448 -4.12 -25.25 -19.79
N ALA A 449 -5.36 -25.24 -19.29
CA ALA A 449 -6.38 -26.25 -19.56
C ALA A 449 -6.72 -26.34 -21.06
N ASP A 450 -6.98 -25.20 -21.68
CA ASP A 450 -7.31 -25.11 -23.11
C ASP A 450 -6.17 -25.62 -23.99
N ALA A 451 -4.93 -25.49 -23.51
CA ALA A 451 -3.73 -26.05 -24.13
C ALA A 451 -3.46 -27.52 -23.76
N GLY A 452 -4.37 -28.19 -23.04
CA GLY A 452 -4.25 -29.59 -22.61
C GLY A 452 -3.17 -29.83 -21.54
N ARG A 453 -2.70 -28.79 -20.84
CA ARG A 453 -1.69 -28.89 -19.79
C ARG A 453 -2.30 -28.93 -18.40
N THR A 454 -1.89 -29.91 -17.60
CA THR A 454 -2.13 -29.93 -16.15
C THR A 454 -0.96 -29.25 -15.42
N VAL A 455 -1.30 -28.42 -14.44
CA VAL A 455 -0.39 -27.65 -13.60
C VAL A 455 -0.47 -28.19 -12.18
N ASP A 456 0.65 -28.64 -11.66
CA ASP A 456 0.76 -29.03 -10.26
C ASP A 456 0.81 -27.80 -9.35
N LEU A 457 -0.12 -27.70 -8.41
CA LEU A 457 -0.15 -26.68 -7.37
C LEU A 457 0.20 -27.35 -6.04
N TRP A 458 1.11 -26.75 -5.28
CA TRP A 458 1.53 -27.31 -3.99
C TRP A 458 1.88 -26.23 -2.98
N TRP A 459 1.96 -26.60 -1.70
CA TRP A 459 2.15 -25.67 -0.60
C TRP A 459 3.36 -26.09 0.25
N ARG A 460 4.30 -25.16 0.40
CA ARG A 460 5.51 -25.30 1.23
C ARG A 460 5.53 -24.20 2.29
N ASP A 461 5.84 -24.57 3.53
CA ASP A 461 6.04 -23.63 4.62
C ASP A 461 7.45 -23.79 5.20
N ASP A 462 8.20 -22.69 5.31
CA ASP A 462 9.60 -22.69 5.70
C ASP A 462 9.80 -22.31 7.19
N ASP A 463 11.01 -22.58 7.70
CA ASP A 463 11.47 -22.23 9.06
C ASP A 463 10.82 -22.99 10.23
N ALA A 464 10.26 -24.19 10.02
CA ALA A 464 9.72 -24.98 11.12
C ALA A 464 10.81 -25.46 12.10
N THR A 465 10.71 -25.08 13.38
CA THR A 465 11.67 -25.49 14.42
C THR A 465 11.04 -26.09 15.66
N ALA A 466 9.84 -25.68 16.05
CA ALA A 466 9.20 -26.10 17.31
C ALA A 466 7.68 -26.10 17.16
N HIS A 467 6.97 -26.72 18.11
CA HIS A 467 5.53 -26.52 18.23
C HIS A 467 5.23 -25.09 18.70
N THR A 468 4.42 -24.36 17.93
CA THR A 468 3.99 -23.00 18.25
C THR A 468 2.50 -22.81 17.94
N PRO A 469 1.83 -21.80 18.52
CA PRO A 469 0.47 -21.45 18.14
C PRO A 469 0.32 -21.12 16.65
N ALA A 470 1.35 -20.54 16.04
CA ALA A 470 1.35 -20.25 14.60
C ALA A 470 1.40 -21.54 13.76
N LEU A 471 2.12 -22.57 14.22
CA LEU A 471 2.09 -23.90 13.59
C LEU A 471 0.70 -24.53 13.71
N ASP A 472 0.04 -24.42 14.86
CA ASP A 472 -1.35 -24.91 14.99
C ASP A 472 -2.31 -24.19 14.04
N ARG A 473 -2.15 -22.87 13.86
CA ARG A 473 -2.93 -22.10 12.88
C ARG A 473 -2.70 -22.60 11.45
N LEU A 474 -1.45 -22.90 11.09
CA LEU A 474 -1.08 -23.46 9.79
C LEU A 474 -1.74 -24.83 9.55
N LEU A 475 -1.62 -25.74 10.52
CA LEU A 475 -2.17 -27.09 10.45
C LEU A 475 -3.70 -27.07 10.38
N ALA A 476 -4.34 -26.19 11.16
CA ALA A 476 -5.79 -25.99 11.10
C ALA A 476 -6.25 -25.49 9.72
N LEU A 477 -5.49 -24.57 9.10
CA LEU A 477 -5.78 -24.09 7.74
C LEU A 477 -5.62 -25.20 6.69
N ALA A 478 -4.56 -26.01 6.78
CA ALA A 478 -4.36 -27.16 5.91
C ALA A 478 -5.48 -28.19 6.04
N ALA A 479 -5.89 -28.53 7.27
CA ALA A 479 -7.00 -29.43 7.52
C ALA A 479 -8.34 -28.88 7.00
N ARG A 480 -8.60 -27.58 7.21
CA ARG A 480 -9.85 -26.92 6.76
C ARG A 480 -9.97 -26.89 5.24
N THR A 481 -8.89 -26.54 4.56
CA THR A 481 -8.87 -26.35 3.09
C THR A 481 -8.64 -27.66 2.34
N GLY A 482 -8.20 -28.71 3.02
CA GLY A 482 -7.79 -29.98 2.41
C GLY A 482 -6.46 -29.91 1.65
N TRP A 483 -5.75 -28.78 1.71
CA TRP A 483 -4.46 -28.63 1.05
C TRP A 483 -3.35 -29.32 1.84
N PRO A 484 -2.59 -30.23 1.20
CA PRO A 484 -1.41 -30.79 1.83
C PRO A 484 -0.31 -29.72 1.90
N VAL A 485 0.26 -29.51 3.09
CA VAL A 485 1.40 -28.62 3.29
C VAL A 485 2.66 -29.42 3.57
N ALA A 486 3.76 -29.01 2.95
CA ALA A 486 5.09 -29.54 3.21
C ALA A 486 5.85 -28.58 4.14
N LEU A 487 6.18 -29.02 5.35
CA LEU A 487 6.93 -28.22 6.31
C LEU A 487 8.42 -28.43 6.12
N ALA A 488 9.13 -27.37 5.72
CA ALA A 488 10.58 -27.36 5.67
C ALA A 488 11.14 -27.05 7.06
N ALA A 489 11.63 -28.09 7.73
CA ALA A 489 12.10 -28.00 9.10
C ALA A 489 13.61 -27.80 9.16
N VAL A 490 14.10 -26.97 10.09
CA VAL A 490 15.54 -26.71 10.27
C VAL A 490 16.12 -27.73 11.25
N PRO A 491 16.79 -28.81 10.80
CA PRO A 491 17.11 -29.96 11.64
C PRO A 491 18.02 -29.61 12.83
N GLY A 492 18.99 -28.70 12.65
CA GLY A 492 19.87 -28.22 13.72
C GLY A 492 19.18 -27.37 14.77
N ARG A 493 17.95 -26.89 14.51
CA ARG A 493 17.13 -26.10 15.43
C ARG A 493 15.81 -26.78 15.80
N ALA A 494 15.53 -27.95 15.23
CA ALA A 494 14.31 -28.70 15.48
C ALA A 494 14.26 -29.22 16.93
N GLU A 495 13.25 -28.79 17.67
CA GLU A 495 12.93 -29.23 19.02
C GLU A 495 12.07 -30.52 19.00
N PRO A 496 12.14 -31.36 20.03
CA PRO A 496 11.29 -32.55 20.14
C PRO A 496 9.79 -32.24 20.06
N SER A 497 9.39 -31.04 20.48
CA SER A 497 8.01 -30.55 20.45
C SER A 497 7.42 -30.54 19.03
N LEU A 498 8.24 -30.25 18.01
CA LEU A 498 7.80 -30.23 16.60
C LEU A 498 7.39 -31.63 16.14
N ALA A 499 8.25 -32.63 16.35
CA ALA A 499 7.97 -34.01 15.94
C ALA A 499 6.78 -34.61 16.71
N ALA A 500 6.70 -34.32 18.02
CA ALA A 500 5.58 -34.74 18.85
C ALA A 500 4.24 -34.20 18.31
N ARG A 501 4.18 -32.90 17.97
CA ARG A 501 2.96 -32.28 17.44
C ARG A 501 2.53 -32.87 16.10
N LEU A 502 3.48 -33.22 15.23
CA LEU A 502 3.21 -33.70 13.88
C LEU A 502 2.96 -35.22 13.79
N THR A 503 3.08 -35.96 14.90
CA THR A 503 3.01 -37.43 14.91
C THR A 503 1.70 -37.96 14.28
N ASP A 504 0.57 -37.31 14.56
CA ASP A 504 -0.75 -37.76 14.08
C ASP A 504 -1.22 -37.06 12.79
N GLU A 505 -0.43 -36.13 12.26
CA GLU A 505 -0.81 -35.31 11.09
C GLU A 505 -0.47 -36.01 9.76
N ALA A 506 -1.34 -36.92 9.31
CA ALA A 506 -1.15 -37.69 8.07
C ALA A 506 -1.18 -36.85 6.76
N GLY A 507 -1.54 -35.57 6.87
CA GLY A 507 -1.60 -34.59 5.78
C GLY A 507 -0.29 -33.86 5.47
N ILE A 508 0.75 -34.06 6.29
CA ILE A 508 1.93 -33.20 6.33
C ILE A 508 3.17 -33.96 5.87
N ASP A 509 3.82 -33.41 4.84
CA ASP A 509 5.14 -33.87 4.39
C ASP A 509 6.23 -33.04 5.09
N LEU A 510 7.37 -33.65 5.43
CA LEU A 510 8.49 -32.95 6.06
C LEU A 510 9.67 -32.86 5.10
N LEU A 511 10.28 -31.67 4.99
CA LEU A 511 11.45 -31.39 4.14
C LEU A 511 12.63 -30.89 4.98
N VAL A 512 13.83 -30.90 4.40
CA VAL A 512 15.06 -30.47 5.09
C VAL A 512 15.36 -28.99 4.77
N HIS A 513 15.12 -28.09 5.72
CA HIS A 513 15.42 -26.65 5.57
C HIS A 513 16.84 -26.31 6.02
N GLY A 514 17.79 -26.59 5.14
CA GLY A 514 19.21 -26.45 5.42
C GLY A 514 19.68 -27.25 6.64
N LEU A 515 20.72 -26.77 7.32
CA LEU A 515 21.24 -27.39 8.54
C LEU A 515 20.82 -26.60 9.79
N THR A 516 21.20 -25.33 9.87
CA THR A 516 20.98 -24.45 11.03
C THR A 516 20.26 -23.15 10.68
N HIS A 517 19.99 -22.90 9.39
CA HIS A 517 19.53 -21.60 8.89
C HIS A 517 20.50 -20.45 9.24
N ALA A 518 21.80 -20.75 9.32
CA ALA A 518 22.84 -19.78 9.65
C ALA A 518 23.32 -19.06 8.39
N ASN A 519 23.47 -17.73 8.45
CA ASN A 519 24.10 -17.01 7.36
C ASN A 519 25.61 -17.31 7.37
N ARG A 520 26.11 -17.96 6.33
CA ARG A 520 27.54 -18.23 6.12
C ARG A 520 28.17 -17.32 5.07
N ALA A 521 27.37 -16.45 4.45
CA ALA A 521 27.83 -15.52 3.44
C ALA A 521 28.64 -14.36 4.04
N PRO A 522 29.69 -13.88 3.35
CA PRO A 522 30.39 -12.65 3.70
C PRO A 522 29.42 -11.47 3.85
N ALA A 523 29.80 -10.44 4.63
CA ALA A 523 28.94 -9.31 4.93
C ALA A 523 28.45 -8.52 3.70
N ASN A 524 29.21 -8.55 2.59
CA ASN A 524 28.86 -7.91 1.32
C ASN A 524 28.07 -8.82 0.36
N ALA A 525 27.76 -10.06 0.75
CA ALA A 525 27.04 -11.03 -0.06
C ALA A 525 25.63 -11.28 0.47
N ARG A 526 24.75 -11.77 -0.42
CA ARG A 526 23.39 -12.17 -0.02
C ARG A 526 23.46 -13.35 0.95
N LYS A 527 22.63 -13.31 1.99
CA LYS A 527 22.57 -14.37 3.02
C LYS A 527 22.38 -15.74 2.38
N ALA A 528 23.23 -16.71 2.71
CA ALA A 528 23.10 -18.08 2.25
C ALA A 528 23.82 -19.02 3.23
N GLU A 529 23.20 -20.16 3.53
CA GLU A 529 23.86 -21.23 4.29
C GLU A 529 24.69 -22.12 3.33
N PHE A 530 24.14 -22.41 2.15
CA PHE A 530 24.75 -23.23 1.10
C PHE A 530 25.23 -22.40 -0.09
N GLY A 531 25.86 -21.23 0.14
CA GLY A 531 26.27 -20.34 -0.96
C GLY A 531 27.64 -20.68 -1.59
N PRO A 532 27.92 -20.12 -2.78
CA PRO A 532 29.14 -20.43 -3.57
C PRO A 532 30.45 -19.92 -2.95
N HIS A 533 30.37 -19.13 -1.88
CA HIS A 533 31.52 -18.62 -1.14
C HIS A 533 32.14 -19.67 -0.20
N ARG A 534 31.58 -20.87 -0.12
CA ARG A 534 32.09 -21.99 0.69
C ARG A 534 32.60 -23.10 -0.24
N PRO A 535 33.68 -23.82 0.14
CA PRO A 535 34.12 -25.00 -0.61
C PRO A 535 33.03 -26.07 -0.72
N LEU A 536 32.89 -26.69 -1.89
CA LEU A 536 31.88 -27.73 -2.14
C LEU A 536 31.95 -28.89 -1.12
N ALA A 537 33.14 -29.25 -0.65
CA ALA A 537 33.31 -30.27 0.39
C ALA A 537 32.59 -29.92 1.70
N ALA A 538 32.63 -28.64 2.12
CA ALA A 538 31.94 -28.18 3.31
C ALA A 538 30.41 -28.15 3.10
N LEU A 539 29.96 -27.75 1.91
CA LEU A 539 28.54 -27.78 1.53
C LEU A 539 27.98 -29.20 1.55
N ARG A 540 28.74 -30.18 1.03
CA ARG A 540 28.38 -31.61 1.03
C ARG A 540 28.32 -32.16 2.46
N SER A 541 29.29 -31.80 3.30
CA SER A 541 29.30 -32.21 4.72
C SER A 541 28.06 -31.70 5.45
N ASP A 542 27.74 -30.41 5.31
CA ASP A 542 26.56 -29.82 5.97
C ASP A 542 25.26 -30.40 5.44
N ALA A 543 25.15 -30.67 4.14
CA ALA A 543 23.95 -31.27 3.54
C ALA A 543 23.74 -32.72 4.00
N ALA A 544 24.81 -33.52 4.10
CA ALA A 544 24.76 -34.88 4.63
C ALA A 544 24.34 -34.89 6.11
N GLU A 545 24.93 -33.99 6.91
CA GLU A 545 24.59 -33.86 8.32
C GLU A 545 23.15 -33.38 8.52
N ALA A 546 22.69 -32.43 7.69
CA ALA A 546 21.30 -31.96 7.71
C ALA A 546 20.31 -33.10 7.47
N LEU A 547 20.54 -33.95 6.47
CA LEU A 547 19.67 -35.09 6.17
C LEU A 547 19.69 -36.09 7.32
N ARG A 548 20.87 -36.43 7.84
CA ARG A 548 21.03 -37.36 8.97
C ARG A 548 20.30 -36.87 10.23
N LEU A 549 20.46 -35.60 10.59
CA LEU A 549 19.78 -35.00 11.73
C LEU A 549 18.27 -34.91 11.52
N ALA A 550 17.83 -34.53 10.32
CA ALA A 550 16.42 -34.50 9.99
C ALA A 550 15.79 -35.89 10.14
N GLN A 551 16.43 -36.94 9.61
CA GLN A 551 15.95 -38.33 9.74
C GLN A 551 15.83 -38.75 11.20
N ALA A 552 16.84 -38.42 12.01
CA ALA A 552 16.86 -38.75 13.43
C ALA A 552 15.78 -38.01 14.24
N ARG A 553 15.46 -36.75 13.89
CA ARG A 553 14.56 -35.89 14.68
C ARG A 553 13.12 -35.89 14.21
N LEU A 554 12.89 -36.03 12.91
CA LEU A 554 11.58 -35.87 12.28
C LEU A 554 10.96 -37.22 11.85
N GLY A 555 11.75 -38.29 11.88
CA GLY A 555 11.26 -39.65 11.68
C GLY A 555 10.92 -40.00 10.22
N PRO A 556 10.09 -41.04 10.00
CA PRO A 556 9.93 -41.69 8.69
C PRO A 556 9.13 -40.88 7.66
N ARG A 557 8.46 -39.79 8.07
CA ARG A 557 7.70 -38.90 7.17
C ARG A 557 8.59 -37.86 6.47
N LEU A 558 9.87 -37.81 6.81
CA LEU A 558 10.83 -36.94 6.16
C LEU A 558 11.05 -37.38 4.71
N LEU A 559 10.76 -36.48 3.78
CA LEU A 559 11.19 -36.59 2.40
C LEU A 559 12.64 -36.09 2.29
N PRO A 560 13.53 -36.82 1.62
CA PRO A 560 14.92 -36.41 1.43
C PRO A 560 15.01 -35.29 0.37
N VAL A 561 14.44 -34.13 0.67
CA VAL A 561 14.34 -32.95 -0.19
C VAL A 561 15.04 -31.79 0.49
N LEU A 562 16.00 -31.18 -0.21
CA LEU A 562 16.70 -30.01 0.30
C LEU A 562 15.91 -28.73 -0.03
N VAL A 563 15.65 -27.93 0.99
CA VAL A 563 15.13 -26.55 0.88
C VAL A 563 16.22 -25.62 1.40
N PRO A 564 16.97 -24.91 0.54
CA PRO A 564 18.04 -24.04 1.01
C PRO A 564 17.48 -22.80 1.71
N PRO A 565 18.01 -22.41 2.89
CA PRO A 565 17.72 -21.13 3.54
C PRO A 565 17.80 -19.94 2.59
N TRP A 566 16.85 -19.01 2.72
CA TRP A 566 16.66 -17.87 1.80
C TRP A 566 16.50 -18.24 0.32
N ASN A 567 16.19 -19.50 0.02
CA ASN A 567 16.12 -20.07 -1.32
C ASN A 567 17.41 -19.93 -2.14
N ARG A 568 18.59 -19.96 -1.49
CA ARG A 568 19.89 -19.76 -2.15
C ARG A 568 20.83 -20.93 -1.94
N ILE A 569 21.29 -21.48 -3.06
CA ILE A 569 22.19 -22.63 -3.12
C ILE A 569 23.30 -22.39 -4.16
N ALA A 570 24.50 -22.90 -3.89
CA ALA A 570 25.62 -22.89 -4.81
C ALA A 570 25.30 -23.72 -6.06
N PRO A 571 25.64 -23.25 -7.27
CA PRO A 571 25.32 -23.95 -8.52
C PRO A 571 25.81 -25.40 -8.59
N GLU A 572 26.90 -25.72 -7.89
CA GLU A 572 27.58 -27.02 -7.93
C GLU A 572 27.00 -28.03 -6.91
N LEU A 573 26.24 -27.55 -5.91
CA LEU A 573 25.72 -28.44 -4.87
C LEU A 573 24.62 -29.41 -5.38
N PRO A 574 23.65 -29.00 -6.24
CA PRO A 574 22.61 -29.88 -6.76
C PRO A 574 23.14 -31.20 -7.33
N GLU A 575 24.25 -31.20 -8.08
CA GLU A 575 24.85 -32.41 -8.66
C GLU A 575 25.35 -33.40 -7.60
N ALA A 576 25.73 -32.91 -6.42
CA ALA A 576 26.20 -33.75 -5.32
C ALA A 576 25.06 -34.33 -4.47
N LEU A 577 23.86 -33.75 -4.51
CA LEU A 577 22.74 -34.11 -3.63
C LEU A 577 22.30 -35.59 -3.75
N PRO A 578 22.17 -36.19 -4.95
CA PRO A 578 21.75 -37.59 -5.08
C PRO A 578 22.67 -38.58 -4.35
N ALA A 579 23.99 -38.35 -4.43
CA ALA A 579 25.00 -39.17 -3.76
C ALA A 579 24.96 -39.04 -2.23
N LEU A 580 24.39 -37.95 -1.71
CA LEU A 580 24.16 -37.74 -0.28
C LEU A 580 22.83 -38.32 0.20
N GLY A 581 22.03 -38.91 -0.69
CA GLY A 581 20.74 -39.51 -0.36
C GLY A 581 19.53 -38.59 -0.59
N TYR A 582 19.72 -37.35 -1.02
CA TYR A 582 18.61 -36.49 -1.44
C TYR A 582 17.99 -37.01 -2.74
N ARG A 583 16.69 -36.74 -2.88
CA ARG A 583 15.86 -37.08 -4.05
C ARG A 583 15.14 -35.87 -4.61
N GLY A 584 15.13 -34.74 -3.90
CA GLY A 584 14.58 -33.50 -4.42
C GLY A 584 15.27 -32.23 -3.97
N LEU A 585 14.99 -31.16 -4.70
CA LEU A 585 15.41 -29.78 -4.41
C LEU A 585 14.23 -28.83 -4.57
N SER A 586 14.02 -27.96 -3.58
CA SER A 586 13.02 -26.88 -3.66
C SER A 586 13.62 -25.52 -3.31
N ALA A 587 13.92 -24.70 -4.32
CA ALA A 587 14.46 -23.35 -4.19
C ALA A 587 13.48 -22.29 -4.75
N ALA A 588 14.00 -21.10 -5.11
CA ALA A 588 13.21 -19.98 -5.66
C ALA A 588 13.09 -20.00 -7.19
N ALA A 589 13.93 -20.77 -7.89
CA ALA A 589 13.94 -20.84 -9.35
C ALA A 589 14.49 -22.20 -9.82
N PRO A 590 14.16 -22.62 -11.06
CA PRO A 590 14.71 -23.83 -11.67
C PRO A 590 16.24 -23.86 -11.68
N HIS A 591 16.81 -25.01 -11.33
CA HIS A 591 18.23 -25.33 -11.54
C HIS A 591 18.40 -26.30 -12.72
N PRO A 592 19.60 -26.39 -13.33
CA PRO A 592 19.89 -27.40 -14.33
C PRO A 592 19.46 -28.80 -13.87
N ALA A 593 18.91 -29.59 -14.80
CA ALA A 593 18.40 -30.92 -14.48
C ALA A 593 19.55 -31.84 -14.01
N VAL A 594 19.33 -32.51 -12.88
CA VAL A 594 20.26 -33.49 -12.31
C VAL A 594 19.57 -34.85 -12.25
N ALA A 595 20.20 -35.88 -12.81
CA ALA A 595 19.65 -37.23 -12.81
C ALA A 595 19.41 -37.73 -11.37
N GLY A 596 18.19 -38.22 -11.10
CA GLY A 596 17.81 -38.69 -9.76
C GLY A 596 17.49 -37.58 -8.75
N LEU A 597 17.40 -36.32 -9.17
CA LEU A 597 17.00 -35.19 -8.33
C LEU A 597 15.76 -34.49 -8.92
N ALA A 598 14.60 -34.73 -8.33
CA ALA A 598 13.36 -34.04 -8.69
C ALA A 598 13.41 -32.57 -8.23
N GLN A 599 12.79 -31.68 -9.01
CA GLN A 599 12.75 -30.26 -8.70
C GLN A 599 11.31 -29.74 -8.74
N ALA A 600 10.86 -29.16 -7.63
CA ALA A 600 9.63 -28.40 -7.54
C ALA A 600 9.90 -27.17 -6.67
N HIS A 601 9.54 -25.98 -7.13
CA HIS A 601 9.97 -24.72 -6.53
C HIS A 601 8.78 -23.91 -6.03
N ALA A 602 9.02 -23.12 -5.00
CA ALA A 602 8.00 -22.26 -4.43
C ALA A 602 8.13 -20.87 -5.08
N ALA A 603 7.32 -20.64 -6.11
CA ALA A 603 7.37 -19.46 -6.97
C ALA A 603 6.52 -18.30 -6.41
N VAL A 604 5.56 -18.59 -5.53
CA VAL A 604 4.61 -17.63 -4.98
C VAL A 604 4.94 -17.39 -3.52
N ASP A 605 5.60 -16.27 -3.21
CA ASP A 605 5.89 -15.83 -1.84
C ASP A 605 5.05 -14.57 -1.53
N PRO A 606 4.05 -14.67 -0.64
CA PRO A 606 3.18 -13.57 -0.27
C PRO A 606 3.85 -12.62 0.72
N VAL A 607 5.06 -12.89 1.23
CA VAL A 607 5.72 -12.04 2.23
C VAL A 607 6.58 -10.96 1.54
N ALA A 608 6.39 -9.71 1.95
CA ALA A 608 7.13 -8.55 1.47
C ALA A 608 8.51 -8.42 2.13
N TRP A 609 9.39 -9.41 1.97
CA TRP A 609 10.73 -9.44 2.60
C TRP A 609 11.58 -8.18 2.37
N ARG A 610 11.45 -7.55 1.20
CA ARG A 610 12.18 -6.30 0.86
C ARG A 610 11.59 -5.06 1.52
N ALA A 611 10.34 -5.13 1.99
CA ALA A 611 9.65 -4.07 2.71
C ALA A 611 9.74 -4.23 4.25
N GLY A 612 10.28 -5.35 4.73
CA GLY A 612 10.44 -5.65 6.16
C GLY A 612 9.46 -6.67 6.72
N GLY A 613 8.70 -7.38 5.89
CA GLY A 613 7.69 -8.37 6.29
C GLY A 613 6.27 -7.95 5.92
N GLY A 614 5.28 -8.76 6.29
CA GLY A 614 3.85 -8.56 5.99
C GLY A 614 3.46 -8.93 4.56
N LEU A 615 2.19 -8.76 4.22
CA LEU A 615 1.65 -9.12 2.91
C LEU A 615 2.23 -8.24 1.79
N ALA A 616 2.88 -8.87 0.81
CA ALA A 616 3.24 -8.27 -0.46
C ALA A 616 1.97 -7.95 -1.27
N ASP A 617 2.03 -6.92 -2.10
CA ASP A 617 0.91 -6.49 -2.94
C ASP A 617 0.21 -7.71 -3.60
N PRO A 618 -1.06 -8.01 -3.24
CA PRO A 618 -1.78 -9.18 -3.72
C PRO A 618 -1.74 -9.33 -5.24
N GLU A 619 -1.84 -8.22 -5.99
CA GLU A 619 -1.82 -8.23 -7.45
C GLU A 619 -0.45 -8.68 -7.98
N ILE A 620 0.65 -8.30 -7.32
CA ILE A 620 2.00 -8.76 -7.68
C ILE A 620 2.15 -10.25 -7.38
N VAL A 621 1.64 -10.71 -6.24
CA VAL A 621 1.70 -12.12 -5.84
C VAL A 621 0.90 -12.98 -6.82
N ILE A 622 -0.30 -12.53 -7.19
CA ILE A 622 -1.19 -13.20 -8.17
C ILE A 622 -0.58 -13.18 -9.57
N ALA A 623 -0.01 -12.06 -10.02
CA ALA A 623 0.66 -11.97 -11.31
C ALA A 623 1.89 -12.88 -11.39
N ARG A 624 2.65 -13.04 -10.29
CA ARG A 624 3.76 -14.01 -10.21
C ARG A 624 3.25 -15.45 -10.28
N ALA A 625 2.16 -15.76 -9.59
CA ALA A 625 1.53 -17.07 -9.68
C ALA A 625 1.07 -17.37 -11.12
N ALA A 626 0.40 -16.41 -11.76
CA ALA A 626 -0.06 -16.54 -13.15
C ALA A 626 1.10 -16.74 -14.13
N ARG A 627 2.23 -16.03 -13.92
CA ARG A 627 3.45 -16.21 -14.71
C ARG A 627 4.07 -17.59 -14.49
N ALA A 628 4.13 -18.08 -13.25
CA ALA A 628 4.66 -19.42 -12.96
C ALA A 628 3.84 -20.53 -13.66
N VAL A 629 2.52 -20.37 -13.72
CA VAL A 629 1.62 -21.26 -14.50
C VAL A 629 1.96 -21.27 -16.00
N GLN A 630 2.37 -20.12 -16.55
CA GLN A 630 2.75 -19.99 -17.96
C GLN A 630 4.14 -20.59 -18.25
N GLU A 631 5.10 -20.43 -17.34
CA GLU A 631 6.46 -20.96 -17.48
C GLU A 631 6.50 -22.51 -17.48
N GLY A 632 5.51 -23.15 -16.87
CA GLY A 632 5.34 -24.60 -16.87
C GLY A 632 6.11 -25.30 -15.75
N GLY A 633 5.57 -26.41 -15.27
CA GLY A 633 6.06 -27.14 -14.09
C GLY A 633 5.24 -26.87 -12.81
N PRO A 634 5.64 -27.44 -11.67
CA PRO A 634 4.93 -27.25 -10.40
C PRO A 634 5.03 -25.82 -9.88
N VAL A 635 3.89 -25.25 -9.46
CA VAL A 635 3.78 -23.91 -8.88
C VAL A 635 3.55 -24.03 -7.37
N GLY A 636 4.57 -23.67 -6.58
CA GLY A 636 4.49 -23.72 -5.13
C GLY A 636 4.12 -22.39 -4.49
N LEU A 637 3.16 -22.42 -3.55
CA LEU A 637 2.96 -21.37 -2.55
C LEU A 637 3.97 -21.54 -1.42
N LEU A 638 4.73 -20.49 -1.13
CA LEU A 638 5.68 -20.40 -0.02
C LEU A 638 5.05 -19.61 1.12
N THR A 639 4.89 -20.23 2.29
CA THR A 639 4.49 -19.55 3.52
C THR A 639 5.59 -19.58 4.57
N HIS A 640 5.46 -18.72 5.58
CA HIS A 640 6.36 -18.71 6.72
C HIS A 640 5.53 -18.42 7.98
N HIS A 641 4.90 -19.44 8.54
CA HIS A 641 3.93 -19.30 9.63
C HIS A 641 4.44 -18.46 10.82
N LEU A 642 5.75 -18.49 11.11
CA LEU A 642 6.37 -17.75 12.22
C LEU A 642 6.45 -16.23 12.02
N VAL A 643 6.31 -15.72 10.79
CA VAL A 643 6.47 -14.29 10.48
C VAL A 643 5.26 -13.68 9.75
N GLN A 644 4.23 -14.48 9.49
CA GLN A 644 3.00 -14.00 8.84
C GLN A 644 2.17 -13.13 9.78
N ASP A 645 1.81 -11.94 9.29
CA ASP A 645 0.76 -11.12 9.89
C ASP A 645 -0.64 -11.59 9.47
N ASP A 646 -1.68 -11.03 10.08
CA ASP A 646 -3.06 -11.44 9.82
C ASP A 646 -3.49 -11.18 8.37
N ALA A 647 -3.00 -10.10 7.74
CA ALA A 647 -3.27 -9.84 6.33
C ALA A 647 -2.69 -10.95 5.43
N THR A 648 -1.47 -11.42 5.72
CA THR A 648 -0.84 -12.51 4.95
C THR A 648 -1.57 -13.83 5.16
N TRP A 649 -2.00 -14.11 6.40
CA TRP A 649 -2.85 -15.27 6.69
C TRP A 649 -4.16 -15.25 5.91
N ASP A 650 -4.87 -14.12 5.95
CA ASP A 650 -6.15 -13.94 5.27
C ASP A 650 -6.00 -14.05 3.74
N PHE A 651 -4.92 -13.51 3.18
CA PHE A 651 -4.61 -13.66 1.76
C PHE A 651 -4.35 -15.12 1.37
N CYS A 652 -3.49 -15.84 2.12
CA CYS A 652 -3.20 -17.24 1.87
C CYS A 652 -4.46 -18.10 1.97
N GLU A 653 -5.29 -17.86 2.98
CA GLU A 653 -6.60 -18.51 3.16
C GLU A 653 -7.49 -18.31 1.92
N ARG A 654 -7.69 -17.07 1.48
CA ARG A 654 -8.51 -16.77 0.29
C ARG A 654 -7.92 -17.35 -1.00
N LEU A 655 -6.60 -17.33 -1.16
CA LEU A 655 -5.92 -17.91 -2.32
C LEU A 655 -6.12 -19.43 -2.37
N LEU A 656 -5.93 -20.14 -1.25
CA LEU A 656 -6.11 -21.59 -1.16
C LEU A 656 -7.58 -21.97 -1.42
N ASP A 657 -8.54 -21.26 -0.84
CA ASP A 657 -9.97 -21.48 -1.08
C ASP A 657 -10.33 -21.25 -2.55
N ARG A 658 -9.80 -20.19 -3.18
CA ARG A 658 -10.04 -19.90 -4.61
C ARG A 658 -9.42 -20.95 -5.52
N LEU A 659 -8.18 -21.38 -5.26
CA LEU A 659 -7.51 -22.41 -6.06
C LEU A 659 -8.17 -23.79 -5.89
N ALA A 660 -8.69 -24.11 -4.70
CA ALA A 660 -9.49 -25.31 -4.48
C ALA A 660 -10.80 -25.27 -5.28
N ALA A 661 -11.50 -24.13 -5.28
CA ALA A 661 -12.71 -23.94 -6.08
C ALA A 661 -12.42 -24.07 -7.59
N ASP A 662 -11.34 -23.46 -8.06
CA ASP A 662 -10.90 -23.56 -9.46
C ASP A 662 -10.60 -25.01 -9.86
N ALA A 663 -9.81 -25.73 -9.05
CA ALA A 663 -9.47 -27.14 -9.27
C ALA A 663 -10.69 -28.09 -9.25
N ALA A 664 -11.75 -27.73 -8.53
CA ALA A 664 -13.01 -28.48 -8.55
C ALA A 664 -13.81 -28.27 -9.85
N THR A 665 -13.65 -27.11 -10.50
CA THR A 665 -14.38 -26.72 -11.72
C THR A 665 -13.61 -26.99 -13.02
N HIS A 666 -12.29 -26.92 -12.99
CA HIS A 666 -11.40 -27.02 -14.15
C HIS A 666 -10.37 -28.15 -13.95
N ARG A 667 -10.08 -28.92 -15.02
CA ARG A 667 -9.13 -30.05 -14.94
C ARG A 667 -7.63 -29.67 -15.05
N ALA A 668 -7.29 -28.37 -15.06
CA ALA A 668 -5.91 -27.94 -15.23
C ALA A 668 -5.12 -27.81 -13.93
N GLY A 669 -5.70 -27.27 -12.85
CA GLY A 669 -5.02 -27.20 -11.55
C GLY A 669 -5.13 -28.53 -10.81
N ARG A 670 -4.00 -29.19 -10.51
CA ARG A 670 -3.95 -30.37 -9.65
C ARG A 670 -3.25 -30.02 -8.34
N ILE A 671 -3.98 -30.12 -7.22
CA ILE A 671 -3.38 -30.00 -5.89
C ILE A 671 -2.54 -31.25 -5.62
N SER A 672 -1.24 -31.07 -5.37
CA SER A 672 -0.26 -32.13 -5.26
C SER A 672 0.48 -32.12 -3.93
N ARG A 673 0.65 -33.30 -3.33
CA ARG A 673 1.53 -33.50 -2.16
C ARG A 673 2.99 -33.40 -2.57
N ALA A 674 3.85 -32.93 -1.67
CA ALA A 674 5.29 -32.95 -1.92
C ALA A 674 5.79 -34.39 -2.13
N ALA A 675 5.26 -35.37 -1.41
CA ALA A 675 5.60 -36.78 -1.59
C ALA A 675 5.35 -37.28 -3.03
N ALA A 676 4.32 -36.76 -3.70
CA ALA A 676 4.03 -37.10 -5.10
C ALA A 676 4.95 -36.37 -6.08
N LEU A 677 5.21 -35.08 -5.83
CA LEU A 677 6.10 -34.25 -6.68
C LEU A 677 7.56 -34.72 -6.66
N PHE A 678 8.01 -35.21 -5.51
CA PHE A 678 9.38 -35.70 -5.31
C PHE A 678 9.48 -37.23 -5.30
N ALA A 679 8.42 -37.93 -5.70
CA ALA A 679 8.46 -39.38 -5.87
C ALA A 679 9.51 -39.74 -6.94
N PRO A 680 10.19 -40.90 -6.80
CA PRO A 680 11.03 -41.40 -7.87
C PRO A 680 10.20 -41.54 -9.15
N ALA A 681 10.70 -41.03 -10.28
CA ALA A 681 10.09 -41.35 -11.56
C ALA A 681 10.03 -42.88 -11.69
N ALA A 682 8.84 -43.42 -11.99
CA ALA A 682 8.71 -44.84 -12.26
C ALA A 682 9.70 -45.18 -13.37
N SER A 683 10.68 -46.06 -13.09
CA SER A 683 11.50 -46.64 -14.14
C SER A 683 10.54 -47.16 -15.22
N PRO A 684 10.77 -46.89 -16.52
CA PRO A 684 10.00 -47.55 -17.56
C PRO A 684 10.23 -49.04 -17.36
N VAL A 685 9.21 -49.74 -16.86
CA VAL A 685 9.24 -51.18 -16.74
C VAL A 685 9.38 -51.67 -18.18
N SER A 686 10.54 -52.24 -18.47
CA SER A 686 10.77 -53.04 -19.66
C SER A 686 9.65 -54.07 -19.73
N GLN A 687 8.70 -53.87 -20.64
CA GLN A 687 7.88 -54.97 -21.14
C GLN A 687 8.83 -55.90 -21.89
N THR A 688 9.38 -56.85 -21.15
CA THR A 688 9.98 -58.06 -21.70
C THR A 688 9.22 -59.25 -21.10
N ASP A 689 8.34 -59.74 -21.97
CA ASP A 689 7.86 -61.10 -22.15
C ASP A 689 6.72 -61.68 -21.30
N PRO A 690 5.84 -62.48 -21.95
CA PRO A 690 4.49 -62.76 -21.51
C PRO A 690 4.43 -64.05 -20.68
N ILE A 691 3.63 -64.03 -19.62
CA ILE A 691 3.18 -65.26 -18.97
C ILE A 691 1.77 -65.56 -19.48
N PHE A 692 1.71 -66.20 -20.65
CA PHE A 692 0.63 -67.13 -20.98
C PHE A 692 1.27 -68.45 -21.38
N ARG A 693 1.33 -69.37 -20.42
CA ARG A 693 1.38 -70.81 -20.68
C ARG A 693 -0.02 -71.32 -20.38
N GLU A 694 -0.78 -71.63 -21.41
CA GLU A 694 -1.87 -72.60 -21.30
C GLU A 694 -1.38 -73.93 -21.89
N ASP A 695 -1.69 -75.00 -21.16
CA ASP A 695 -1.41 -76.40 -21.45
C ASP A 695 -2.36 -76.92 -22.57
N PRO A 696 -2.00 -77.97 -23.33
CA PRO A 696 -2.65 -78.31 -24.59
C PRO A 696 -3.79 -79.35 -24.43
N GLY A 697 -4.84 -79.20 -25.25
CA GLY A 697 -5.90 -80.19 -25.46
C GLY A 697 -7.25 -79.49 -25.46
N THR A 698 -8.12 -79.57 -26.47
CA THR A 698 -8.41 -80.62 -27.45
C THR A 698 -9.33 -79.98 -28.55
N PRO A 699 -9.46 -80.53 -29.77
CA PRO A 699 -10.10 -79.86 -30.91
C PRO A 699 -11.57 -80.26 -31.12
N ARG A 700 -12.21 -79.58 -32.10
CA ARG A 700 -13.49 -79.84 -32.82
C ARG A 700 -14.67 -78.95 -32.38
N GLU A 701 -15.62 -78.56 -33.21
CA GLU A 701 -15.91 -78.67 -34.65
C GLU A 701 -17.11 -77.72 -34.91
N ASP A 702 -17.33 -77.34 -36.17
CA ASP A 702 -18.62 -76.87 -36.69
C ASP A 702 -19.76 -77.83 -36.25
N SER A 703 -21.05 -77.50 -36.20
CA SER A 703 -21.86 -76.79 -37.17
C SER A 703 -23.31 -76.77 -36.66
N THR A 704 -24.08 -75.75 -37.07
CA THR A 704 -25.55 -75.79 -37.29
C THR A 704 -26.43 -76.05 -36.04
N ALA A 705 -27.69 -75.65 -35.93
CA ALA A 705 -28.64 -74.99 -36.82
C ALA A 705 -29.69 -74.30 -35.91
N SER A 706 -30.32 -73.25 -36.45
CA SER A 706 -31.75 -72.93 -36.29
C SER A 706 -32.37 -72.98 -34.89
N GLY A 707 -32.65 -71.79 -34.35
CA GLY A 707 -33.52 -71.58 -33.19
C GLY A 707 -33.33 -70.20 -32.60
#